data_AF-A0A4Y9Y6Y2-F1
#
_entry.id   AF-A0A4Y9Y6Y2-F1
#
_cell.length_a   1.000
_cell.length_b   1.000
_cell.length_c   1.000
_cell.angle_alpha   90.00
_cell.angle_beta   90.00
_cell.angle_gamma   90.00
#
_symmetry.space_group_name_H-M   'P 1'
#
loop_
_entity.id
_entity.type
_entity.pdbx_description
1 polymer ?
#
loop_
_entity_poly.entity_id
_entity_poly.type
_entity_poly.pdbx_seq_one_letter_code
_entity_poly.pdbx_strand_id
1 'polypeptide(L)'
;MPSRRRAAQTHAAAKMLKRRHRVPSYSASTRPPAEILQHRMHIASCASTARRSPRGKKALDLTTVKSESSEDSSENIQATPAQRSTREYHHVFARAVPNSRAGPFERVVLHQRRAPPPSRAFALALLHALVHVPVVPHACTCPHECSMPGSHPALMPCARSTQPRPLVPAHALLSRCLSWRYGPAHSPALLLALSPLPARPLYLPRCRPCAVAVARALSTRHRTRTPRPSRPRVILLSRTPVLSPLARPRTPARARAHHTPSRTCVPSPSRRHTSRPARDPRNLVRLRLREPATRPFSTRPSLCPSTPPRLAALPTRLPSRAGNTTYTPEFITAKFENRGADVVVQEAGRYVIKPTVTPFEFRTKRKVPKTGLMLIGMGGNNGTTLTATVLANRHNISWHNKSTVQQPNYIGSLLRASTIRLGLDASGKDVYAPLADMLPMVHPNDLVIGGWDISGFRMDKAMERAAVLEWDLQRQVAPFMQETPLPSIYYPDYIAANQSERADNVLPGGDKQVHLEKVRSDIREFKAKHELDQVIVFWTANTERYSDILPGVNDSADALLGAIKSSHDEVAPSTVFAVASILEGVPFINGAPQNTFVPGVIELAERHSSFIGGDDLKSGQTKLKSVLAEFLVNAGIKPLSIASYNHLGNNDGHNLSAERQFKSKEISKSSVVDDMVAANALLYKTKEELIAAGTPKEAGKGEHPDHVVVIKYVPAVGDSKRAIDEYYSEIMGGGRSTISIFNECEDSLLATPLILDLTILAELLTRINYRDLSAGGAGDFKPLYPVLSLLSYMLKAPLVKPGTDVVNSLSRQRNALETFLKACVGLEGSSDLLLESRIW
;
A
#
# COMPACT_ATOMS: atom_id res chain seq x y z
N MET A 1 50.11 -42.33 0.25
CA MET A 1 50.85 -41.68 -0.86
C MET A 1 50.17 -42.01 -2.18
N PRO A 2 49.92 -41.04 -3.09
CA PRO A 2 49.13 -41.28 -4.30
C PRO A 2 49.94 -41.30 -5.61
N SER A 3 49.56 -42.17 -6.55
CA SER A 3 50.01 -42.13 -7.95
C SER A 3 48.83 -42.23 -8.94
N ARG A 4 48.47 -41.07 -9.47
CA ARG A 4 48.22 -40.73 -10.90
C ARG A 4 47.65 -41.86 -11.79
N ARG A 5 46.38 -41.80 -12.21
CA ARG A 5 45.73 -40.90 -13.21
C ARG A 5 45.95 -41.28 -14.70
N ARG A 6 44.79 -41.44 -15.38
CA ARG A 6 44.47 -41.14 -16.79
C ARG A 6 44.87 -42.13 -17.91
N ALA A 7 43.88 -42.96 -18.26
CA ALA A 7 43.06 -42.84 -19.48
C ALA A 7 43.66 -43.02 -20.89
N ALA A 8 43.05 -43.94 -21.64
CA ALA A 8 42.60 -43.74 -23.02
C ALA A 8 41.27 -44.52 -23.22
N GLN A 9 40.42 -44.10 -24.17
CA GLN A 9 39.22 -44.83 -24.60
C GLN A 9 39.47 -45.47 -25.97
N THR A 10 39.00 -46.70 -26.20
CA THR A 10 38.59 -47.12 -27.56
C THR A 10 37.73 -48.40 -27.58
N HIS A 11 36.78 -48.40 -28.52
CA HIS A 11 36.04 -49.53 -29.09
C HIS A 11 35.17 -50.44 -28.20
N ALA A 12 34.22 -51.09 -28.88
CA ALA A 12 33.05 -51.75 -28.33
C ALA A 12 32.95 -53.22 -28.80
N ALA A 13 31.83 -53.86 -28.45
CA ALA A 13 31.26 -55.09 -29.01
C ALA A 13 31.50 -56.43 -28.29
N ALA A 14 30.56 -56.72 -27.37
CA ALA A 14 29.70 -57.91 -27.39
C ALA A 14 30.16 -59.27 -26.80
N LYS A 15 29.12 -60.08 -26.52
CA LYS A 15 29.04 -61.53 -26.25
C LYS A 15 29.43 -62.11 -24.87
N MET A 16 28.35 -62.46 -24.14
CA MET A 16 27.96 -63.83 -23.73
C MET A 16 28.28 -64.41 -22.34
N LEU A 17 27.20 -64.97 -21.75
CA LEU A 17 27.09 -66.10 -20.79
C LEU A 17 27.84 -65.97 -19.45
N LYS A 18 27.19 -66.18 -18.29
CA LYS A 18 26.34 -67.34 -17.88
C LYS A 18 25.11 -66.85 -17.05
N ARG A 19 23.93 -67.49 -17.10
CA ARG A 19 23.45 -68.62 -16.26
C ARG A 19 23.90 -68.49 -14.78
N ARG A 20 23.10 -68.75 -13.72
CA ARG A 20 21.70 -69.24 -13.50
C ARG A 20 21.37 -68.88 -12.02
N HIS A 21 20.16 -68.79 -11.47
CA HIS A 21 18.74 -68.90 -11.87
C HIS A 21 17.93 -68.01 -10.87
N ARG A 22 16.61 -68.02 -10.63
CA ARG A 22 15.39 -68.75 -11.06
C ARG A 22 14.18 -67.78 -10.87
N VAL A 23 12.96 -68.20 -11.25
CA VAL A 23 11.67 -67.64 -10.79
C VAL A 23 10.78 -68.84 -10.38
N PRO A 24 9.66 -68.65 -9.65
CA PRO A 24 8.37 -68.72 -10.35
C PRO A 24 7.33 -67.69 -9.88
N SER A 25 6.35 -67.43 -10.73
CA SER A 25 5.27 -66.45 -10.54
C SER A 25 3.91 -67.07 -10.89
N TYR A 26 2.91 -66.95 -10.01
CA TYR A 26 1.46 -67.16 -10.24
C TYR A 26 0.70 -66.62 -8.99
N SER A 27 -0.58 -66.25 -9.00
CA SER A 27 -1.35 -65.35 -9.88
C SER A 27 -2.75 -65.11 -9.26
N ALA A 28 -3.35 -63.95 -9.52
CA ALA A 28 -4.82 -63.70 -9.56
C ALA A 28 -5.69 -63.68 -8.26
N SER A 29 -6.53 -62.62 -8.20
CA SER A 29 -7.97 -62.63 -7.83
C SER A 29 -8.43 -62.80 -6.37
N THR A 30 -8.86 -61.68 -5.75
CA THR A 30 -10.25 -61.48 -5.24
C THR A 30 -10.51 -59.98 -4.88
N ARG A 31 -11.70 -59.62 -4.37
CA ARG A 31 -12.20 -58.24 -4.15
C ARG A 31 -12.48 -57.91 -2.64
N PRO A 32 -12.66 -56.62 -2.25
CA PRO A 32 -12.62 -56.15 -0.84
C PRO A 32 -14.01 -56.11 -0.16
N PRO A 33 -14.13 -55.78 1.15
CA PRO A 33 -14.32 -54.37 1.57
C PRO A 33 -13.83 -53.97 3.01
N ALA A 34 -14.03 -52.69 3.35
CA ALA A 34 -14.34 -52.11 4.68
C ALA A 34 -13.28 -51.81 5.79
N GLU A 35 -13.17 -50.50 6.08
CA GLU A 35 -13.27 -49.80 7.40
C GLU A 35 -12.23 -49.85 8.56
N ILE A 36 -11.72 -48.63 8.87
CA ILE A 36 -11.75 -47.92 10.18
C ILE A 36 -11.17 -48.59 11.46
N LEU A 37 -10.07 -48.05 12.03
CA LEU A 37 -10.09 -47.07 13.17
C LEU A 37 -8.66 -46.58 13.55
N GLN A 38 -8.62 -45.49 14.32
CA GLN A 38 -7.50 -44.81 14.96
C GLN A 38 -6.59 -45.68 15.85
N HIS A 39 -5.31 -45.30 15.94
CA HIS A 39 -4.48 -45.54 17.13
C HIS A 39 -4.06 -44.20 17.77
N ARG A 40 -4.35 -44.04 19.06
CA ARG A 40 -3.66 -43.09 19.97
C ARG A 40 -2.89 -43.92 20.99
N MET A 41 -1.58 -43.68 21.10
CA MET A 41 -0.81 -44.13 22.27
C MET A 41 -0.83 -43.05 23.35
N HIS A 42 -0.80 -43.46 24.61
CA HIS A 42 -0.55 -42.59 25.77
C HIS A 42 0.61 -43.17 26.58
N ILE A 43 1.47 -42.31 27.11
CA ILE A 43 2.69 -42.68 27.83
C ILE A 43 2.46 -42.65 29.35
N ALA A 44 2.87 -43.72 30.04
CA ALA A 44 3.07 -43.86 31.50
C ALA A 44 3.68 -45.26 31.77
N SER A 45 4.51 -45.53 32.80
CA SER A 45 5.30 -44.70 33.72
C SER A 45 6.47 -45.54 34.29
N CYS A 46 7.39 -44.93 35.04
CA CYS A 46 8.58 -45.58 35.62
C CYS A 46 8.30 -46.33 36.93
N ALA A 47 9.17 -47.30 37.28
CA ALA A 47 9.41 -47.74 38.65
C ALA A 47 10.88 -48.17 38.84
N SER A 48 11.41 -48.00 40.06
CA SER A 48 12.84 -48.01 40.39
C SER A 48 13.37 -49.34 40.92
N THR A 49 14.71 -49.50 40.93
CA THR A 49 15.43 -50.20 42.02
C THR A 49 16.89 -49.74 42.07
N ALA A 50 17.60 -49.97 43.18
CA ALA A 50 18.95 -49.44 43.41
C ALA A 50 19.83 -50.42 44.22
N ARG A 51 21.17 -50.36 44.04
CA ARG A 51 22.19 -50.51 45.12
C ARG A 51 23.66 -50.50 44.61
N ARG A 52 24.51 -49.83 45.41
CA ARG A 52 25.95 -50.09 45.71
C ARG A 52 27.05 -49.90 44.64
N SER A 53 28.15 -49.32 45.13
CA SER A 53 29.50 -49.15 44.57
C SER A 53 30.47 -50.16 45.26
N PRO A 54 31.83 -50.07 45.27
CA PRO A 54 32.77 -49.13 44.61
C PRO A 54 34.08 -49.75 44.03
N ARG A 55 34.87 -48.92 43.29
CA ARG A 55 36.36 -48.82 43.18
C ARG A 55 36.71 -48.04 41.89
N GLY A 56 37.82 -47.31 41.73
CA GLY A 56 39.00 -47.08 42.61
C GLY A 56 39.58 -45.65 42.53
N LYS A 57 40.84 -45.44 42.94
CA LYS A 57 41.43 -44.11 43.28
C LYS A 57 42.48 -43.58 42.27
N LYS A 58 42.57 -42.25 42.12
CA LYS A 58 43.76 -41.33 42.10
C LYS A 58 43.28 -39.95 41.57
N ALA A 59 43.52 -38.76 42.12
CA ALA A 59 44.50 -38.14 43.06
C ALA A 59 45.63 -37.32 42.36
N LEU A 60 46.02 -36.21 43.01
CA LEU A 60 46.95 -35.13 42.59
C LEU A 60 46.36 -34.13 41.54
N ASP A 61 46.62 -32.81 41.61
CA ASP A 61 47.21 -32.01 42.71
C ASP A 61 46.72 -30.53 42.74
N LEU A 62 47.13 -29.77 43.76
CA LEU A 62 46.87 -28.33 43.92
C LEU A 62 47.88 -27.45 43.17
N THR A 63 47.52 -26.19 42.90
CA THR A 63 48.25 -25.03 43.45
C THR A 63 47.45 -23.74 43.34
N THR A 64 47.76 -22.78 44.22
CA THR A 64 47.08 -21.48 44.35
C THR A 64 48.12 -20.37 44.36
N VAL A 65 47.87 -19.25 43.67
CA VAL A 65 48.58 -17.98 43.87
C VAL A 65 47.55 -16.87 44.08
N LYS A 66 47.94 -15.83 44.81
CA LYS A 66 47.10 -14.78 45.39
C LYS A 66 47.73 -13.40 45.07
N SER A 67 47.21 -12.34 45.70
CA SER A 67 47.85 -11.01 45.87
C SER A 67 48.09 -10.15 44.59
N GLU A 68 47.96 -8.82 44.61
CA GLU A 68 47.38 -7.92 45.64
C GLU A 68 46.92 -6.57 45.04
N SER A 69 46.57 -5.65 45.94
CA SER A 69 46.13 -4.25 45.82
C SER A 69 47.15 -3.28 45.16
N SER A 70 46.90 -1.97 44.96
CA SER A 70 45.73 -1.12 45.31
C SER A 70 45.34 -0.20 44.09
N GLU A 71 45.12 1.12 44.05
CA GLU A 71 45.09 2.24 45.03
C GLU A 71 44.11 3.38 44.60
N ASP A 72 44.28 4.59 45.12
CA ASP A 72 43.16 5.34 45.71
C ASP A 72 43.28 6.90 45.63
N SER A 73 42.42 7.62 46.35
CA SER A 73 42.36 9.08 46.65
C SER A 73 41.67 10.02 45.64
N SER A 74 41.11 11.17 46.07
CA SER A 74 39.96 11.44 46.98
C SER A 74 39.75 12.97 47.13
N GLU A 75 38.93 13.41 48.11
CA GLU A 75 38.62 14.81 48.50
C GLU A 75 37.69 15.64 47.56
N ASN A 76 36.92 16.65 48.01
CA ASN A 76 36.67 17.19 49.38
C ASN A 76 35.15 17.48 49.61
N ILE A 77 34.75 18.32 50.57
CA ILE A 77 33.37 18.37 51.14
C ILE A 77 32.85 19.78 51.53
N GLN A 78 31.55 19.90 51.92
CA GLN A 78 30.79 21.03 52.57
C GLN A 78 29.60 21.60 51.74
N ALA A 79 28.42 21.96 52.28
CA ALA A 79 27.81 21.71 53.61
C ALA A 79 26.25 21.86 53.60
N THR A 80 25.58 21.33 54.64
CA THR A 80 24.13 21.37 54.99
C THR A 80 23.74 22.68 55.73
N PRO A 81 22.44 23.04 56.04
CA PRO A 81 21.28 22.19 56.47
C PRO A 81 19.88 22.68 55.96
N ALA A 82 18.67 22.32 56.46
CA ALA A 82 18.21 21.52 57.62
C ALA A 82 16.75 20.98 57.46
N GLN A 83 16.44 19.80 58.06
CA GLN A 83 15.15 19.37 58.69
C GLN A 83 13.82 19.40 57.86
N ARG A 84 12.73 18.64 58.10
CA ARG A 84 12.30 17.47 58.95
C ARG A 84 10.95 16.96 58.33
N SER A 85 10.35 15.78 58.60
CA SER A 85 10.60 14.66 59.54
C SER A 85 9.70 13.43 59.25
N THR A 86 10.19 12.20 59.50
CA THR A 86 9.46 10.97 60.00
C THR A 86 8.33 10.33 59.14
N ARG A 87 8.01 9.02 59.15
CA ARG A 87 8.46 7.77 59.83
C ARG A 87 7.84 6.51 59.12
N GLU A 88 8.17 5.22 59.33
CA GLU A 88 9.41 4.41 59.53
C GLU A 88 9.06 2.88 59.48
N TYR A 89 9.95 2.03 58.93
CA TYR A 89 10.21 0.60 59.32
C TYR A 89 9.10 -0.50 59.22
N HIS A 90 9.36 -1.84 59.18
CA HIS A 90 10.60 -2.65 59.01
C HIS A 90 10.34 -4.09 58.44
N HIS A 91 11.35 -4.62 57.73
CA HIS A 91 11.81 -6.01 57.49
C HIS A 91 11.05 -7.33 57.87
N VAL A 92 11.06 -8.26 56.88
CA VAL A 92 11.51 -9.69 56.91
C VAL A 92 10.76 -10.74 57.77
N PHE A 93 10.21 -11.78 57.11
CA PHE A 93 10.68 -13.18 57.21
C PHE A 93 10.07 -14.08 56.09
N ALA A 94 10.59 -15.31 55.92
CA ALA A 94 10.15 -16.27 54.90
C ALA A 94 10.06 -17.70 55.45
N ARG A 95 9.08 -18.52 54.98
CA ARG A 95 9.21 -20.00 54.82
C ARG A 95 7.97 -20.72 54.25
N ALA A 96 8.27 -21.78 53.48
CA ALA A 96 7.59 -23.08 53.38
C ALA A 96 6.20 -23.23 52.69
N VAL A 97 6.00 -24.44 52.15
CA VAL A 97 4.80 -24.98 51.47
C VAL A 97 4.14 -26.03 52.40
N PRO A 98 2.83 -26.35 52.26
CA PRO A 98 2.52 -27.71 51.78
C PRO A 98 1.19 -27.90 50.97
N ASN A 99 1.32 -28.55 49.80
CA ASN A 99 0.53 -29.69 49.31
C ASN A 99 -1.03 -29.80 49.42
N SER A 100 -1.63 -30.02 48.23
CA SER A 100 -2.43 -31.22 47.84
C SER A 100 -3.96 -31.16 47.67
N ARG A 101 -4.45 -32.16 46.90
CA ARG A 101 -5.84 -32.51 46.50
C ARG A 101 -6.41 -31.60 45.39
N ALA A 102 -7.06 -32.03 44.31
CA ALA A 102 -7.57 -33.29 43.70
C ALA A 102 -9.02 -33.02 43.23
N GLY A 103 -9.42 -33.55 42.05
CA GLY A 103 -10.74 -33.29 41.45
C GLY A 103 -11.88 -34.18 41.99
N PRO A 104 -12.99 -34.41 41.24
CA PRO A 104 -12.96 -34.75 39.81
C PRO A 104 -14.09 -34.10 38.93
N PHE A 105 -14.27 -34.68 37.73
CA PHE A 105 -15.31 -34.41 36.73
C PHE A 105 -16.75 -34.54 37.23
N GLU A 106 -17.68 -33.90 36.51
CA GLU A 106 -18.95 -34.55 36.12
C GLU A 106 -19.38 -34.17 34.68
N ARG A 107 -20.21 -35.00 34.04
CA ARG A 107 -20.84 -34.75 32.72
C ARG A 107 -22.36 -34.67 32.91
N VAL A 108 -23.02 -33.69 32.29
CA VAL A 108 -24.47 -33.79 31.98
C VAL A 108 -24.71 -33.38 30.52
N VAL A 109 -25.70 -34.01 29.90
CA VAL A 109 -26.07 -33.95 28.48
C VAL A 109 -27.61 -33.95 28.41
N LEU A 110 -28.19 -33.55 27.25
CA LEU A 110 -29.61 -33.62 26.85
C LEU A 110 -30.59 -32.45 27.20
N HIS A 111 -30.90 -31.69 26.14
CA HIS A 111 -32.25 -31.49 25.55
C HIS A 111 -33.37 -30.63 26.20
N GLN A 112 -34.00 -29.84 25.31
CA GLN A 112 -35.44 -29.48 25.22
C GLN A 112 -36.07 -28.69 26.40
N ARG A 113 -36.74 -27.55 26.16
CA ARG A 113 -37.96 -27.44 25.32
C ARG A 113 -38.28 -25.99 24.88
N ARG A 114 -39.27 -25.85 23.97
CA ARG A 114 -40.01 -24.61 23.65
C ARG A 114 -41.05 -24.34 24.78
N ALA A 115 -41.79 -23.23 24.92
CA ALA A 115 -42.24 -22.22 23.95
C ALA A 115 -42.48 -20.81 24.60
N PRO A 116 -43.58 -20.04 24.39
CA PRO A 116 -43.51 -18.68 23.82
C PRO A 116 -44.09 -17.54 24.73
N PRO A 117 -44.03 -16.25 24.31
CA PRO A 117 -44.45 -15.12 25.15
C PRO A 117 -45.93 -14.72 25.04
N PRO A 118 -46.48 -13.95 26.01
CA PRO A 118 -47.74 -13.22 25.87
C PRO A 118 -47.58 -11.93 25.04
N SER A 119 -48.69 -11.30 24.65
CA SER A 119 -48.72 -10.05 23.88
C SER A 119 -50.00 -9.24 24.17
N ARG A 120 -50.00 -7.95 23.79
CA ARG A 120 -51.14 -6.99 23.80
C ARG A 120 -51.61 -6.52 25.21
N ALA A 121 -52.21 -5.33 25.40
CA ALA A 121 -52.27 -4.12 24.56
C ALA A 121 -52.87 -2.89 25.30
N PHE A 122 -52.50 -1.69 24.83
CA PHE A 122 -53.29 -0.44 24.78
C PHE A 122 -53.71 0.37 26.04
N ALA A 123 -53.76 1.69 25.81
CA ALA A 123 -54.49 2.78 26.49
C ALA A 123 -54.04 3.28 27.90
N LEU A 124 -54.43 4.47 28.39
CA LEU A 124 -54.64 5.86 27.85
C LEU A 124 -55.18 6.76 29.00
N ALA A 125 -54.59 7.91 29.40
CA ALA A 125 -55.28 9.07 30.06
C ALA A 125 -54.39 10.22 30.61
N LEU A 126 -54.79 11.45 30.24
CA LEU A 126 -54.98 12.71 31.03
C LEU A 126 -53.97 13.32 32.05
N LEU A 127 -53.49 14.52 31.68
CA LEU A 127 -53.69 15.87 32.31
C LEU A 127 -53.07 16.33 33.67
N HIS A 128 -52.27 17.42 33.53
CA HIS A 128 -52.33 18.73 34.25
C HIS A 128 -51.65 19.01 35.62
N ALA A 129 -51.36 20.32 35.79
CA ALA A 129 -50.99 21.08 37.01
C ALA A 129 -49.52 21.00 37.56
N LEU A 130 -48.86 22.07 38.07
CA LEU A 130 -48.94 23.55 37.85
C LEU A 130 -47.78 24.28 38.60
N VAL A 131 -47.57 25.59 38.31
CA VAL A 131 -47.08 26.68 39.23
C VAL A 131 -45.56 26.99 39.49
N HIS A 132 -45.29 28.31 39.61
CA HIS A 132 -44.15 29.10 40.19
C HIS A 132 -42.76 29.34 39.50
N VAL A 133 -42.78 30.29 38.55
CA VAL A 133 -42.00 31.57 38.46
C VAL A 133 -41.50 32.11 39.84
N PRO A 134 -40.24 32.65 40.00
CA PRO A 134 -39.84 34.00 39.52
C PRO A 134 -38.37 34.22 39.08
N VAL A 135 -38.00 35.49 38.82
CA VAL A 135 -36.83 35.97 38.05
C VAL A 135 -36.27 37.28 38.66
N VAL A 136 -34.92 37.42 38.78
CA VAL A 136 -34.17 38.70 39.00
C VAL A 136 -34.36 39.35 40.41
N PRO A 137 -33.47 40.23 40.97
CA PRO A 137 -32.32 40.99 40.40
C PRO A 137 -30.96 41.00 41.16
N HIS A 138 -29.99 41.69 40.53
CA HIS A 138 -29.03 42.69 41.09
C HIS A 138 -27.59 42.36 41.57
N ALA A 139 -26.71 43.28 41.13
CA ALA A 139 -25.66 44.01 41.87
C ALA A 139 -24.19 43.75 41.48
N CYS A 140 -23.43 44.85 41.47
CA CYS A 140 -22.05 44.98 40.99
C CYS A 140 -21.01 44.66 42.08
N THR A 141 -19.75 44.43 41.68
CA THR A 141 -18.62 45.27 42.12
C THR A 141 -17.34 44.97 41.34
N CYS A 142 -16.50 46.00 41.16
CA CYS A 142 -15.11 45.89 40.70
C CYS A 142 -14.20 46.72 41.65
N PRO A 143 -13.00 46.24 42.02
CA PRO A 143 -11.94 47.07 42.59
C PRO A 143 -11.15 47.83 41.51
N HIS A 144 -10.34 48.79 41.94
CA HIS A 144 -9.46 49.63 41.10
C HIS A 144 -7.97 49.35 41.43
N GLU A 145 -7.06 50.19 40.89
CA GLU A 145 -5.63 50.33 41.25
C GLU A 145 -4.64 49.31 40.64
N CYS A 146 -3.38 49.67 40.26
CA CYS A 146 -2.80 50.99 39.98
C CYS A 146 -1.52 50.94 39.11
N SER A 147 -1.08 52.12 38.65
CA SER A 147 0.29 52.53 38.28
C SER A 147 1.10 51.80 37.18
N MET A 148 1.51 52.59 36.18
CA MET A 148 2.68 52.42 35.30
C MET A 148 3.60 53.64 35.47
N PRO A 149 4.93 53.55 35.17
CA PRO A 149 5.75 54.75 34.97
C PRO A 149 6.43 54.85 33.58
N GLY A 150 5.93 55.83 32.82
CA GLY A 150 6.54 56.67 31.77
C GLY A 150 7.86 56.36 31.03
N SER A 151 7.87 56.70 29.73
CA SER A 151 8.63 57.87 29.24
C SER A 151 8.20 58.32 27.82
N HIS A 152 8.36 59.62 27.53
CA HIS A 152 8.09 60.32 26.25
C HIS A 152 9.44 60.59 25.51
N PRO A 153 9.49 60.96 24.20
CA PRO A 153 8.69 61.99 23.48
C PRO A 153 8.28 61.57 22.03
N ALA A 154 7.95 62.46 21.08
CA ALA A 154 6.87 63.48 21.00
C ALA A 154 6.81 64.05 19.54
N LEU A 155 6.13 65.18 19.32
CA LEU A 155 5.97 65.95 18.06
C LEU A 155 5.06 65.32 16.96
N MET A 156 4.28 66.05 16.15
CA MET A 156 3.47 67.30 16.24
C MET A 156 2.62 67.38 14.92
N PRO A 157 1.64 68.29 14.67
CA PRO A 157 0.25 67.84 14.48
C PRO A 157 -0.43 68.30 13.16
N CYS A 158 -1.72 67.97 12.99
CA CYS A 158 -2.67 68.80 12.23
C CYS A 158 -4.15 68.63 12.70
N ALA A 159 -5.08 69.46 12.21
CA ALA A 159 -6.47 69.65 12.69
C ALA A 159 -7.45 69.99 11.51
N ARG A 160 -8.78 70.16 11.59
CA ARG A 160 -9.89 70.27 12.59
C ARG A 160 -11.21 70.02 11.76
N SER A 161 -12.44 69.71 12.21
CA SER A 161 -13.10 69.38 13.50
C SER A 161 -14.18 68.27 13.22
N THR A 162 -15.48 68.19 13.60
CA THR A 162 -16.49 68.98 14.35
C THR A 162 -17.62 68.03 14.86
N GLN A 163 -18.75 68.55 15.38
CA GLN A 163 -19.97 67.81 15.81
C GLN A 163 -21.25 68.67 15.48
N PRO A 164 -22.52 68.41 15.91
CA PRO A 164 -23.12 67.32 16.72
C PRO A 164 -24.53 66.77 16.28
N ARG A 165 -25.20 66.04 17.20
CA ARG A 165 -26.51 65.28 17.17
C ARG A 165 -27.80 66.16 17.15
N PRO A 166 -29.06 65.65 16.96
CA PRO A 166 -29.91 64.79 17.88
C PRO A 166 -30.60 63.58 17.15
N LEU A 167 -31.23 62.51 17.69
CA LEU A 167 -32.05 62.08 18.88
C LEU A 167 -33.60 61.99 18.69
N VAL A 168 -34.14 60.73 18.66
CA VAL A 168 -35.40 60.23 19.34
C VAL A 168 -36.79 60.68 18.76
N PRO A 169 -37.98 59.99 18.94
CA PRO A 169 -38.39 58.73 19.64
C PRO A 169 -39.07 57.65 18.72
N ALA A 170 -39.86 56.71 19.30
CA ALA A 170 -40.47 55.52 18.67
C ALA A 170 -41.99 55.36 18.92
N HIS A 171 -42.68 54.47 18.17
CA HIS A 171 -43.89 53.65 18.50
C HIS A 171 -44.13 52.71 17.28
N ALA A 172 -44.24 51.38 17.35
CA ALA A 172 -45.06 50.45 18.13
C ALA A 172 -46.50 50.27 17.60
N LEU A 173 -46.78 49.13 16.96
CA LEU A 173 -48.13 48.57 16.77
C LEU A 173 -48.08 47.03 16.63
N LEU A 174 -49.09 46.35 17.15
CA LEU A 174 -49.20 44.90 17.28
C LEU A 174 -50.62 44.47 16.86
N SER A 175 -50.77 43.34 16.16
CA SER A 175 -52.00 42.52 16.22
C SER A 175 -51.81 41.11 15.67
N ARG A 176 -52.52 40.16 16.30
CA ARG A 176 -52.80 38.80 15.80
C ARG A 176 -54.19 38.84 15.10
N CYS A 177 -54.86 37.79 14.59
CA CYS A 177 -54.97 36.39 15.00
C CYS A 177 -55.73 35.55 13.92
N LEU A 178 -55.65 34.21 14.03
CA LEU A 178 -56.71 33.19 13.80
C LEU A 178 -57.74 33.43 12.64
N SER A 179 -57.76 32.69 11.53
CA SER A 179 -58.10 31.25 11.30
C SER A 179 -59.60 30.88 11.34
N TRP A 180 -60.14 30.28 10.27
CA TRP A 180 -61.03 29.08 10.28
C TRP A 180 -61.33 28.52 8.86
N ARG A 181 -62.11 27.43 8.77
CA ARG A 181 -62.47 26.69 7.53
C ARG A 181 -63.97 26.84 7.20
N TYR A 182 -64.35 26.79 5.91
CA TYR A 182 -65.10 25.67 5.27
C TYR A 182 -65.40 25.95 3.78
N GLY A 183 -65.78 24.91 3.01
CA GLY A 183 -66.31 24.99 1.63
C GLY A 183 -67.86 24.96 1.63
N PRO A 184 -68.57 24.26 0.72
CA PRO A 184 -68.15 23.44 -0.44
C PRO A 184 -68.70 24.07 -1.76
N ALA A 185 -69.05 23.43 -2.90
CA ALA A 185 -69.02 22.06 -3.44
C ALA A 185 -69.02 22.09 -4.99
N HIS A 186 -68.62 21.01 -5.69
CA HIS A 186 -69.49 20.25 -6.62
C HIS A 186 -68.76 19.01 -7.20
N SER A 187 -69.52 18.09 -7.81
CA SER A 187 -69.19 16.69 -8.20
C SER A 187 -70.08 16.31 -9.41
N PRO A 188 -69.96 15.16 -10.13
CA PRO A 188 -69.62 13.81 -9.59
C PRO A 188 -68.93 12.77 -10.54
N ALA A 189 -68.92 11.50 -10.08
CA ALA A 189 -68.91 10.23 -10.86
C ALA A 189 -67.56 9.70 -11.44
N LEU A 190 -67.21 8.40 -11.34
CA LEU A 190 -67.79 7.25 -10.59
C LEU A 190 -66.78 6.06 -10.45
N LEU A 191 -66.72 5.42 -9.26
CA LEU A 191 -66.48 4.00 -8.86
C LEU A 191 -65.55 3.04 -9.71
N LEU A 192 -64.87 2.00 -9.21
CA LEU A 192 -64.74 1.38 -7.87
C LEU A 192 -63.44 0.52 -7.77
N ALA A 193 -63.12 -0.02 -6.60
CA ALA A 193 -62.05 -1.00 -6.31
C ALA A 193 -62.59 -2.16 -5.45
N LEU A 194 -61.82 -3.25 -5.22
CA LEU A 194 -61.92 -4.14 -4.03
C LEU A 194 -60.84 -5.27 -4.01
N SER A 195 -60.69 -5.92 -2.84
CA SER A 195 -59.86 -7.10 -2.46
C SER A 195 -60.53 -7.78 -1.24
N PRO A 196 -60.04 -8.87 -0.55
CA PRO A 196 -58.87 -9.77 -0.77
C PRO A 196 -59.09 -11.31 -0.52
N LEU A 197 -58.12 -12.18 -0.90
CA LEU A 197 -57.75 -13.52 -0.29
C LEU A 197 -58.82 -14.67 -0.21
N PRO A 198 -58.51 -15.95 0.19
CA PRO A 198 -57.26 -16.78 0.22
C PRO A 198 -57.41 -18.24 -0.38
N ALA A 199 -56.39 -19.10 -0.17
CA ALA A 199 -56.40 -20.61 -0.10
C ALA A 199 -56.07 -21.50 -1.35
N ARG A 200 -55.91 -22.83 -1.11
CA ARG A 200 -55.36 -23.95 -1.95
C ARG A 200 -56.45 -25.04 -2.21
N PRO A 201 -56.24 -26.27 -2.80
CA PRO A 201 -55.04 -27.00 -3.32
C PRO A 201 -55.23 -27.85 -4.63
N LEU A 202 -54.31 -28.82 -4.88
CA LEU A 202 -54.35 -29.96 -5.86
C LEU A 202 -54.00 -29.63 -7.33
N TYR A 203 -53.49 -30.55 -8.20
CA TYR A 203 -53.04 -31.96 -8.09
C TYR A 203 -51.80 -32.20 -9.00
N LEU A 204 -51.03 -33.28 -8.79
CA LEU A 204 -49.88 -33.74 -9.61
C LEU A 204 -50.29 -34.85 -10.62
N PRO A 205 -49.59 -35.02 -11.77
CA PRO A 205 -48.62 -36.13 -11.86
C PRO A 205 -47.38 -35.98 -12.78
N ARG A 206 -46.35 -36.77 -12.43
CA ARG A 206 -45.36 -37.58 -13.22
C ARG A 206 -45.42 -37.55 -14.78
N CYS A 207 -44.34 -37.75 -15.56
CA CYS A 207 -42.98 -38.24 -15.25
C CYS A 207 -41.86 -37.87 -16.28
N ARG A 208 -40.64 -38.34 -15.99
CA ARG A 208 -39.32 -38.28 -16.71
C ARG A 208 -39.10 -39.53 -17.63
N PRO A 209 -37.93 -39.79 -18.30
CA PRO A 209 -36.72 -38.99 -18.66
C PRO A 209 -36.13 -39.29 -20.10
N CYS A 210 -34.84 -38.95 -20.33
CA CYS A 210 -33.84 -39.53 -21.29
C CYS A 210 -33.79 -39.01 -22.75
N ALA A 211 -32.62 -38.96 -23.44
CA ALA A 211 -31.20 -39.00 -23.01
C ALA A 211 -30.21 -38.55 -24.14
N VAL A 212 -28.98 -38.15 -23.75
CA VAL A 212 -27.62 -38.49 -24.31
C VAL A 212 -27.52 -38.85 -25.83
N ALA A 213 -26.64 -38.29 -26.68
CA ALA A 213 -25.19 -38.09 -26.48
C ALA A 213 -24.52 -36.97 -27.36
N VAL A 214 -23.21 -36.78 -27.18
CA VAL A 214 -22.30 -35.93 -27.98
C VAL A 214 -21.42 -36.78 -28.90
N ALA A 215 -21.08 -36.29 -30.10
CA ALA A 215 -19.95 -36.79 -30.90
C ALA A 215 -19.23 -35.67 -31.68
N ARG A 216 -17.91 -35.80 -31.85
CA ARG A 216 -17.04 -34.91 -32.64
C ARG A 216 -16.78 -35.50 -34.02
N ALA A 217 -16.50 -34.64 -35.01
CA ALA A 217 -15.66 -34.99 -36.16
C ALA A 217 -14.79 -33.79 -36.58
N LEU A 218 -13.62 -34.06 -37.15
CA LEU A 218 -12.66 -33.10 -37.70
C LEU A 218 -12.29 -33.53 -39.14
N SER A 219 -11.60 -32.62 -39.84
CA SER A 219 -10.55 -32.94 -40.85
C SER A 219 -10.84 -32.73 -42.35
N THR A 220 -10.12 -31.73 -42.90
CA THR A 220 -9.32 -31.74 -44.15
C THR A 220 -9.93 -31.81 -45.57
N ARG A 221 -9.66 -30.70 -46.31
CA ARG A 221 -8.92 -30.60 -47.61
C ARG A 221 -9.64 -30.77 -48.98
N HIS A 222 -9.77 -29.61 -49.64
CA HIS A 222 -9.21 -29.24 -50.97
C HIS A 222 -9.88 -29.62 -52.32
N ARG A 223 -9.93 -28.58 -53.19
CA ARG A 223 -9.76 -28.56 -54.67
C ARG A 223 -10.88 -29.20 -55.53
N THR A 224 -11.25 -28.71 -56.72
CA THR A 224 -10.90 -27.48 -57.52
C THR A 224 -12.16 -26.58 -57.66
N ARG A 225 -12.56 -25.83 -58.71
CA ARG A 225 -12.09 -25.48 -60.09
C ARG A 225 -12.72 -24.14 -60.54
N THR A 226 -12.34 -23.61 -61.73
CA THR A 226 -12.97 -22.46 -62.41
C THR A 226 -13.13 -22.74 -63.92
N PRO A 227 -14.04 -22.06 -64.65
CA PRO A 227 -13.63 -20.96 -65.55
C PRO A 227 -14.65 -19.78 -65.71
N ARG A 228 -14.41 -18.86 -66.66
CA ARG A 228 -15.17 -17.60 -66.97
C ARG A 228 -16.17 -17.78 -68.15
N PRO A 229 -17.15 -16.85 -68.38
CA PRO A 229 -17.00 -15.60 -69.21
C PRO A 229 -17.65 -14.35 -68.53
N SER A 230 -17.48 -13.04 -68.80
CA SER A 230 -16.97 -12.12 -69.86
C SER A 230 -18.03 -11.32 -70.67
N ARG A 231 -18.41 -10.11 -70.17
CA ARG A 231 -18.72 -8.78 -70.84
C ARG A 231 -19.49 -8.74 -72.19
N PRO A 232 -20.40 -7.74 -72.47
CA PRO A 232 -20.01 -6.30 -72.58
C PRO A 232 -21.12 -5.20 -72.39
N ARG A 233 -20.77 -3.97 -72.85
CA ARG A 233 -21.44 -2.65 -73.11
C ARG A 233 -22.91 -2.68 -73.69
N VAL A 234 -23.71 -1.59 -73.84
CA VAL A 234 -23.47 -0.11 -73.87
C VAL A 234 -24.71 0.78 -73.55
N ILE A 235 -24.44 2.06 -73.18
CA ILE A 235 -25.21 3.35 -73.13
C ILE A 235 -26.70 3.43 -73.58
N LEU A 236 -27.54 4.11 -72.76
CA LEU A 236 -28.72 4.98 -73.08
C LEU A 236 -29.15 5.73 -71.77
N LEU A 237 -29.94 6.82 -71.65
CA LEU A 237 -30.47 7.90 -72.54
C LEU A 237 -30.59 9.23 -71.71
N SER A 238 -31.67 10.02 -71.76
CA SER A 238 -31.85 11.32 -71.04
C SER A 238 -33.33 11.76 -70.85
N ARG A 239 -33.63 12.56 -69.79
CA ARG A 239 -34.54 13.76 -69.73
C ARG A 239 -35.00 14.12 -68.29
N THR A 240 -35.48 15.36 -68.11
CA THR A 240 -36.12 15.94 -66.90
C THR A 240 -37.66 15.89 -66.99
N PRO A 241 -38.41 16.18 -65.89
CA PRO A 241 -39.08 17.50 -65.84
C PRO A 241 -39.20 18.16 -64.44
N VAL A 242 -39.87 19.31 -64.44
CA VAL A 242 -40.03 20.37 -63.41
C VAL A 242 -41.08 20.06 -62.32
N LEU A 243 -40.88 20.53 -61.08
CA LEU A 243 -41.88 21.30 -60.28
C LEU A 243 -41.30 21.90 -58.97
N SER A 244 -41.98 22.93 -58.45
CA SER A 244 -41.71 23.65 -57.18
C SER A 244 -42.96 23.61 -56.29
N PRO A 245 -42.91 23.96 -54.99
CA PRO A 245 -43.19 25.38 -54.63
C PRO A 245 -42.50 25.93 -53.35
N LEU A 246 -42.46 27.27 -53.24
CA LEU A 246 -42.73 28.18 -52.08
C LEU A 246 -42.25 27.81 -50.63
N ALA A 247 -41.75 28.73 -49.78
CA ALA A 247 -41.63 30.20 -49.85
C ALA A 247 -40.49 30.77 -48.95
N ARG A 248 -40.24 32.09 -49.09
CA ARG A 248 -39.50 33.01 -48.17
C ARG A 248 -40.43 33.50 -47.03
N PRO A 249 -40.01 34.28 -45.99
CA PRO A 249 -38.80 35.14 -45.81
C PRO A 249 -38.04 34.85 -44.48
N ARG A 250 -37.13 35.65 -43.90
CA ARG A 250 -36.65 37.05 -44.05
C ARG A 250 -35.11 37.17 -43.88
N THR A 251 -34.56 38.30 -44.35
CA THR A 251 -33.38 38.99 -43.77
C THR A 251 -33.75 40.48 -43.60
N PRO A 252 -33.04 41.28 -42.78
CA PRO A 252 -31.89 42.08 -43.27
C PRO A 252 -30.75 42.19 -42.21
N ALA A 253 -29.63 42.90 -42.39
CA ALA A 253 -29.11 43.76 -43.46
C ALA A 253 -27.58 43.54 -43.64
N ARG A 254 -27.00 43.67 -44.85
CA ARG A 254 -26.17 44.80 -45.37
C ARG A 254 -24.91 45.19 -44.54
N ALA A 255 -23.79 45.65 -45.13
CA ALA A 255 -23.26 45.65 -46.52
C ALA A 255 -21.76 46.04 -46.49
N ARG A 256 -21.08 46.18 -47.65
CA ARG A 256 -19.62 46.40 -47.78
C ARG A 256 -19.21 47.84 -48.20
N ALA A 257 -17.98 48.21 -47.81
CA ALA A 257 -17.04 49.15 -48.50
C ALA A 257 -17.43 50.66 -48.49
N HIS A 258 -16.59 51.65 -48.85
CA HIS A 258 -15.39 51.71 -49.73
C HIS A 258 -14.38 52.85 -49.34
N HIS A 259 -13.15 52.81 -49.89
CA HIS A 259 -12.21 53.94 -50.24
C HIS A 259 -11.42 54.82 -49.19
N THR A 260 -10.07 54.60 -49.12
CA THR A 260 -8.90 55.47 -49.54
C THR A 260 -8.94 57.03 -49.53
N PRO A 261 -7.78 57.79 -49.57
CA PRO A 261 -6.35 57.53 -49.23
C PRO A 261 -5.51 58.74 -48.62
N SER A 262 -4.16 58.55 -48.48
CA SER A 262 -3.05 59.57 -48.51
C SER A 262 -2.68 60.33 -47.19
N ARG A 263 -1.43 60.83 -46.93
CA ARG A 263 -0.11 60.76 -47.61
C ARG A 263 1.11 61.12 -46.67
N THR A 264 2.34 60.74 -47.07
CA THR A 264 3.71 61.32 -46.73
C THR A 264 4.26 61.24 -45.27
N CYS A 265 5.59 61.32 -44.95
CA CYS A 265 6.85 60.82 -45.59
C CYS A 265 8.14 61.01 -44.71
N VAL A 266 9.05 60.00 -44.68
CA VAL A 266 10.51 60.00 -45.09
C VAL A 266 11.46 61.16 -44.62
N PRO A 267 12.68 60.91 -44.03
CA PRO A 267 13.88 60.45 -44.80
C PRO A 267 14.92 59.51 -44.10
N SER A 268 15.98 59.14 -44.86
CA SER A 268 17.01 58.12 -44.55
C SER A 268 18.45 58.56 -44.91
N PRO A 269 19.47 57.75 -44.57
CA PRO A 269 20.31 57.01 -45.55
C PRO A 269 20.38 55.49 -45.20
N SER A 270 21.06 54.53 -45.87
CA SER A 270 21.69 54.31 -47.21
C SER A 270 21.93 52.76 -47.36
N ARG A 271 22.66 52.10 -48.29
CA ARG A 271 23.60 52.49 -49.39
C ARG A 271 23.49 51.52 -50.61
N ARG A 272 24.52 50.71 -50.97
CA ARG A 272 24.67 49.91 -52.23
C ARG A 272 25.69 48.74 -52.06
N HIS A 273 25.73 47.62 -52.81
CA HIS A 273 24.85 47.06 -53.89
C HIS A 273 24.66 45.50 -53.69
N THR A 274 24.95 44.44 -54.50
CA THR A 274 25.50 44.21 -55.87
C THR A 274 25.26 42.75 -56.40
N SER A 275 24.85 42.61 -57.68
CA SER A 275 25.07 41.47 -58.66
C SER A 275 24.64 39.99 -58.43
N ARG A 276 24.28 39.33 -59.56
CA ARG A 276 24.04 37.90 -59.88
C ARG A 276 24.44 37.70 -61.37
N PRO A 277 24.83 36.51 -61.94
CA PRO A 277 23.83 35.55 -62.48
C PRO A 277 24.23 34.07 -62.83
N ALA A 278 23.21 33.21 -63.07
CA ALA A 278 23.03 32.21 -64.16
C ALA A 278 23.90 30.93 -64.44
N ARG A 279 23.14 29.82 -64.61
CA ARG A 279 23.17 28.73 -65.66
C ARG A 279 23.84 27.35 -65.41
N ASP A 280 23.27 26.37 -66.14
CA ASP A 280 23.38 24.88 -66.11
C ASP A 280 23.58 24.36 -67.56
N PRO A 281 24.10 23.11 -67.78
CA PRO A 281 23.46 22.25 -68.80
C PRO A 281 23.55 20.69 -68.66
N ARG A 282 22.48 20.00 -69.15
CA ARG A 282 22.38 18.63 -69.78
C ARG A 282 22.17 17.40 -68.85
N ASN A 283 21.01 16.71 -68.87
CA ASN A 283 20.46 15.68 -69.82
C ASN A 283 20.84 14.22 -69.46
N LEU A 284 20.07 13.13 -69.68
CA LEU A 284 18.88 12.86 -70.53
C LEU A 284 17.86 11.86 -69.88
N VAL A 285 16.55 12.11 -70.08
CA VAL A 285 15.45 11.15 -70.43
C VAL A 285 15.40 9.76 -69.75
N ARG A 286 14.36 9.47 -68.91
CA ARG A 286 13.04 8.84 -69.24
C ARG A 286 12.16 8.81 -67.94
N LEU A 287 10.83 8.63 -67.88
CA LEU A 287 9.72 8.47 -68.85
C LEU A 287 8.42 9.07 -68.20
N ARG A 288 7.25 8.39 -68.26
CA ARG A 288 5.97 8.73 -67.59
C ARG A 288 5.07 7.47 -67.44
N LEU A 289 4.20 7.44 -66.43
CA LEU A 289 2.77 7.04 -66.57
C LEU A 289 1.94 7.51 -65.34
N ARG A 290 0.63 7.20 -65.30
CA ARG A 290 -0.39 7.99 -64.57
C ARG A 290 -0.90 7.40 -63.24
N GLU A 291 -1.38 8.33 -62.41
CA GLU A 291 -2.39 8.22 -61.34
C GLU A 291 -3.67 7.43 -61.74
N PRO A 292 -4.50 6.92 -60.78
CA PRO A 292 -5.33 7.77 -59.93
C PRO A 292 -5.44 7.37 -58.44
N ALA A 293 -6.00 8.26 -57.63
CA ALA A 293 -6.15 8.12 -56.18
C ALA A 293 -7.49 7.50 -55.72
N THR A 294 -7.49 6.93 -54.50
CA THR A 294 -8.69 6.72 -53.67
C THR A 294 -8.44 7.20 -52.23
N ARG A 295 -9.37 7.98 -51.68
CA ARG A 295 -9.52 8.15 -50.22
C ARG A 295 -10.30 6.94 -49.66
N PRO A 296 -10.21 6.65 -48.36
CA PRO A 296 -11.37 7.03 -47.53
C PRO A 296 -11.05 7.44 -46.07
N PHE A 297 -12.11 7.86 -45.36
CA PHE A 297 -12.27 8.01 -43.91
C PHE A 297 -11.18 8.70 -43.07
N SER A 298 -11.48 9.96 -42.73
CA SER A 298 -10.95 10.62 -41.52
C SER A 298 -11.79 10.22 -40.31
N THR A 299 -11.24 9.39 -39.42
CA THR A 299 -11.63 9.34 -38.00
C THR A 299 -10.46 9.86 -37.17
N ARG A 300 -10.72 10.81 -36.27
CA ARG A 300 -9.73 11.26 -35.27
C ARG A 300 -9.91 10.44 -34.00
N PRO A 301 -8.92 9.63 -33.56
CA PRO A 301 -8.83 9.24 -32.17
C PRO A 301 -8.55 10.48 -31.31
N SER A 302 -9.11 10.53 -30.10
CA SER A 302 -8.75 11.54 -29.11
C SER A 302 -7.30 11.33 -28.66
N LEU A 303 -6.45 12.34 -28.82
CA LEU A 303 -5.11 12.36 -28.26
C LEU A 303 -5.20 12.44 -26.73
N CYS A 304 -5.02 11.32 -26.05
CA CYS A 304 -4.42 11.36 -24.71
C CYS A 304 -3.02 11.98 -24.86
N PRO A 305 -2.57 12.83 -23.91
CA PRO A 305 -1.28 13.49 -24.01
C PRO A 305 -0.16 12.45 -23.99
N SER A 306 0.54 12.29 -25.11
CA SER A 306 1.71 11.43 -25.22
C SER A 306 2.82 11.95 -24.31
N THR A 307 3.17 11.20 -23.27
CA THR A 307 4.35 11.48 -22.45
C THR A 307 5.57 11.59 -23.37
N PRO A 308 6.33 12.70 -23.36
CA PRO A 308 7.44 12.89 -24.29
C PRO A 308 8.55 11.86 -24.01
N PRO A 309 9.07 11.16 -25.03
CA PRO A 309 10.13 10.19 -24.84
C PRO A 309 11.43 10.89 -24.41
N ARG A 310 12.15 10.30 -23.45
CA ARG A 310 13.38 10.83 -22.83
C ARG A 310 13.26 12.25 -22.26
N LEU A 311 12.55 12.38 -21.14
CA LEU A 311 13.02 13.31 -20.11
C LEU A 311 14.23 12.68 -19.40
N ALA A 312 15.43 12.95 -19.93
CA ALA A 312 16.66 12.77 -19.16
C ALA A 312 16.59 13.60 -17.87
N ALA A 313 17.22 13.12 -16.79
CA ALA A 313 17.08 13.66 -15.43
C ALA A 313 17.14 15.20 -15.39
N LEU A 314 15.97 15.82 -15.27
CA LEU A 314 15.82 17.26 -15.25
C LEU A 314 16.39 17.80 -13.93
N PRO A 315 17.14 18.92 -13.94
CA PRO A 315 17.38 19.65 -12.70
C PRO A 315 16.01 20.03 -12.10
N THR A 316 15.86 19.80 -10.79
CA THR A 316 14.65 20.08 -10.00
C THR A 316 13.98 21.38 -10.43
N ARG A 317 12.81 21.29 -11.07
CA ARG A 317 12.12 22.42 -11.72
C ARG A 317 11.52 23.43 -10.75
N LEU A 318 11.52 23.09 -9.46
CA LEU A 318 10.97 23.89 -8.36
C LEU A 318 12.10 24.43 -7.47
N PRO A 319 12.81 25.50 -7.88
CA PRO A 319 13.64 26.27 -6.96
C PRO A 319 12.73 27.09 -6.05
N SER A 320 12.48 26.60 -4.82
CA SER A 320 11.76 27.39 -3.82
C SER A 320 12.61 28.62 -3.46
N ARG A 321 12.17 29.81 -3.89
CA ARG A 321 12.90 31.07 -3.71
C ARG A 321 12.67 31.65 -2.30
N ALA A 322 12.72 30.79 -1.29
CA ALA A 322 12.48 31.10 0.11
C ALA A 322 13.81 31.20 0.88
N GLY A 323 13.89 32.10 1.87
CA GLY A 323 15.08 32.23 2.73
C GLY A 323 15.39 30.98 3.57
N ASN A 324 14.47 30.01 3.61
CA ASN A 324 14.60 28.75 4.32
C ASN A 324 15.37 27.68 3.53
N THR A 325 15.61 27.87 2.22
CA THR A 325 16.14 26.81 1.33
C THR A 325 17.37 27.26 0.54
N THR A 326 18.48 26.56 0.74
CA THR A 326 19.74 26.76 0.01
C THR A 326 19.96 25.63 -1.01
N TYR A 327 20.16 25.98 -2.28
CA TYR A 327 20.49 25.05 -3.35
C TYR A 327 21.96 25.17 -3.73
N THR A 328 22.79 24.18 -3.39
CA THR A 328 24.16 24.02 -3.90
C THR A 328 24.16 23.02 -5.07
N PRO A 329 25.28 22.84 -5.81
CA PRO A 329 25.38 21.77 -6.81
C PRO A 329 25.17 20.36 -6.21
N GLU A 330 25.59 20.16 -4.96
CA GLU A 330 25.58 18.85 -4.29
C GLU A 330 24.33 18.58 -3.46
N PHE A 331 23.77 19.60 -2.81
CA PHE A 331 22.71 19.47 -1.80
C PHE A 331 21.59 20.50 -1.96
N ILE A 332 20.38 20.09 -1.59
CA ILE A 332 19.29 20.98 -1.18
C ILE A 332 19.31 20.96 0.35
N THR A 333 19.49 22.11 0.99
CA THR A 333 19.39 22.25 2.45
C THR A 333 18.19 23.13 2.77
N ALA A 334 17.27 22.62 3.58
CA ALA A 334 15.97 23.26 3.85
C ALA A 334 15.66 23.28 5.36
N LYS A 335 15.32 24.46 5.88
CA LYS A 335 14.81 24.63 7.25
C LYS A 335 13.30 24.43 7.29
N PHE A 336 12.82 23.76 8.33
CA PHE A 336 11.41 23.43 8.53
C PHE A 336 11.05 23.46 10.02
N GLU A 337 9.90 24.02 10.35
CA GLU A 337 9.37 24.02 11.71
C GLU A 337 8.33 22.91 11.87
N ASN A 338 8.68 21.84 12.58
CA ASN A 338 7.72 20.80 12.91
C ASN A 338 6.79 21.30 14.02
N ARG A 339 5.55 21.64 13.64
CA ARG A 339 4.52 22.20 14.53
C ARG A 339 3.55 21.10 14.97
N GLY A 340 3.35 20.98 16.28
CA GLY A 340 2.50 19.96 16.91
C GLY A 340 1.93 20.42 18.25
N ALA A 341 1.53 19.47 19.09
CA ALA A 341 1.18 19.75 20.49
C ALA A 341 1.41 18.53 21.39
N ASP A 342 1.88 18.77 22.61
CA ASP A 342 1.80 17.81 23.70
C ASP A 342 0.36 17.83 24.24
N VAL A 343 -0.24 16.66 24.49
CA VAL A 343 -1.60 16.55 25.04
C VAL A 343 -1.59 15.70 26.30
N VAL A 344 -2.14 16.23 27.39
CA VAL A 344 -2.38 15.51 28.64
C VAL A 344 -3.87 15.42 28.87
N VAL A 345 -4.39 14.20 29.06
CA VAL A 345 -5.77 13.96 29.47
C VAL A 345 -5.82 13.97 30.99
N GLN A 346 -6.64 14.84 31.57
CA GLN A 346 -6.87 14.94 33.02
C GLN A 346 -8.13 14.16 33.42
N GLU A 347 -8.34 14.03 34.73
CA GLU A 347 -9.59 13.52 35.30
C GLU A 347 -10.83 14.24 34.73
N ALA A 348 -11.95 13.53 34.69
CA ALA A 348 -13.19 13.94 34.01
C ALA A 348 -13.05 14.26 32.50
N GLY A 349 -11.98 13.80 31.83
CA GLY A 349 -11.83 13.87 30.37
C GLY A 349 -11.42 15.25 29.83
N ARG A 350 -10.86 16.11 30.67
CA ARG A 350 -10.37 17.44 30.27
C ARG A 350 -9.01 17.32 29.57
N TYR A 351 -8.90 17.90 28.38
CA TYR A 351 -7.62 18.00 27.65
C TYR A 351 -6.83 19.25 28.06
N VAL A 352 -5.55 19.08 28.37
CA VAL A 352 -4.56 20.16 28.44
C VAL A 352 -3.64 20.01 27.23
N ILE A 353 -3.61 21.03 26.38
CA ILE A 353 -2.91 21.04 25.10
C ILE A 353 -1.81 22.10 25.16
N LYS A 354 -0.56 21.70 24.96
CA LYS A 354 0.61 22.58 24.91
C LYS A 354 1.18 22.54 23.48
N PRO A 355 0.98 23.59 22.65
CA PRO A 355 1.57 23.66 21.33
C PRO A 355 3.10 23.51 21.38
N THR A 356 3.66 22.80 20.41
CA THR A 356 5.10 22.55 20.27
C THR A 356 5.59 22.95 18.89
N VAL A 357 6.82 23.46 18.83
CA VAL A 357 7.52 23.81 17.59
C VAL A 357 8.95 23.31 17.70
N THR A 358 9.32 22.33 16.88
CA THR A 358 10.69 21.78 16.83
C THR A 358 11.33 22.18 15.49
N PRO A 359 12.32 23.09 15.48
CA PRO A 359 13.00 23.48 14.26
C PRO A 359 13.97 22.38 13.80
N PHE A 360 13.85 21.98 12.54
CA PHE A 360 14.72 21.02 11.87
C PHE A 360 15.39 21.64 10.64
N GLU A 361 16.50 21.06 10.23
CA GLU A 361 17.12 21.31 8.93
C GLU A 361 17.36 19.99 8.21
N PHE A 362 16.79 19.84 7.02
CA PHE A 362 16.94 18.69 6.14
C PHE A 362 18.01 18.98 5.08
N ARG A 363 18.80 17.95 4.72
CA ARG A 363 19.83 18.02 3.67
C ARG A 363 19.68 16.83 2.72
N THR A 364 19.22 17.12 1.50
CA THR A 364 18.98 16.14 0.44
C THR A 364 20.10 16.18 -0.60
N LYS A 365 20.80 15.06 -0.82
CA LYS A 365 21.83 14.95 -1.86
C LYS A 365 21.22 14.98 -3.27
N ARG A 366 21.74 15.83 -4.16
CA ARG A 366 21.18 16.10 -5.50
C ARG A 366 21.61 15.11 -6.59
N LYS A 367 22.82 14.54 -6.51
CA LYS A 367 23.24 13.47 -7.44
C LYS A 367 22.37 12.24 -7.21
N VAL A 368 21.53 11.92 -8.19
CA VAL A 368 20.80 10.64 -8.24
C VAL A 368 21.79 9.50 -8.51
N PRO A 369 21.79 8.42 -7.72
CA PRO A 369 22.70 7.29 -7.89
C PRO A 369 22.29 6.35 -9.02
N LYS A 370 23.27 5.73 -9.70
CA LYS A 370 23.04 4.56 -10.57
C LYS A 370 22.54 3.41 -9.69
N THR A 371 21.26 3.05 -9.82
CA THR A 371 20.55 2.26 -8.81
C THR A 371 20.12 0.89 -9.33
N GLY A 372 20.49 -0.16 -8.60
CA GLY A 372 20.00 -1.51 -8.81
C GLY A 372 18.78 -1.85 -7.96
N LEU A 373 17.91 -2.72 -8.48
CA LEU A 373 16.81 -3.33 -7.76
C LEU A 373 16.94 -4.85 -7.86
N MET A 374 17.23 -5.51 -6.74
CA MET A 374 17.31 -6.97 -6.66
C MET A 374 16.03 -7.54 -6.07
N LEU A 375 15.24 -8.21 -6.91
CA LEU A 375 13.99 -8.84 -6.53
C LEU A 375 14.22 -10.26 -6.01
N ILE A 376 13.67 -10.58 -4.85
CA ILE A 376 13.51 -11.96 -4.38
C ILE A 376 12.12 -12.40 -4.85
N GLY A 377 12.03 -13.45 -5.67
CA GLY A 377 10.84 -13.80 -6.44
C GLY A 377 10.78 -13.13 -7.82
N MET A 378 11.93 -12.90 -8.46
CA MET A 378 12.05 -12.19 -9.74
C MET A 378 11.21 -12.84 -10.87
N GLY A 379 11.11 -14.17 -10.88
CA GLY A 379 10.29 -14.96 -11.82
C GLY A 379 8.84 -15.21 -11.35
N GLY A 380 8.38 -14.51 -10.32
CA GLY A 380 6.97 -14.40 -9.93
C GLY A 380 6.23 -13.31 -10.73
N ASN A 381 4.90 -13.33 -10.68
CA ASN A 381 4.04 -12.45 -11.51
C ASN A 381 4.42 -10.97 -11.41
N ASN A 382 4.68 -10.48 -10.19
CA ASN A 382 5.12 -9.11 -9.94
C ASN A 382 6.47 -8.81 -10.60
N GLY A 383 7.49 -9.65 -10.39
CA GLY A 383 8.84 -9.42 -10.90
C GLY A 383 8.92 -9.44 -12.43
N THR A 384 8.18 -10.35 -13.08
CA THR A 384 8.07 -10.37 -14.55
C THR A 384 7.32 -9.16 -15.08
N THR A 385 6.24 -8.74 -14.42
CA THR A 385 5.43 -7.58 -14.82
C THR A 385 6.20 -6.27 -14.65
N LEU A 386 6.95 -6.12 -13.56
CA LEU A 386 7.86 -4.99 -13.33
C LEU A 386 8.93 -4.90 -14.41
N THR A 387 9.64 -6.00 -14.65
CA THR A 387 10.76 -6.05 -15.62
C THR A 387 10.25 -5.73 -17.02
N ALA A 388 9.14 -6.34 -17.45
CA ALA A 388 8.50 -6.05 -18.72
C ALA A 388 8.02 -4.60 -18.85
N THR A 389 7.41 -4.04 -17.80
CA THR A 389 6.91 -2.65 -17.79
C THR A 389 8.05 -1.64 -17.90
N VAL A 390 9.15 -1.84 -17.16
CA VAL A 390 10.33 -0.98 -17.23
C VAL A 390 11.00 -1.07 -18.60
N LEU A 391 11.11 -2.27 -19.18
CA LEU A 391 11.66 -2.45 -20.53
C LEU A 391 10.76 -1.82 -21.61
N ALA A 392 9.44 -1.99 -21.54
CA ALA A 392 8.49 -1.38 -22.46
C ALA A 392 8.58 0.17 -22.45
N ASN A 393 8.66 0.77 -21.27
CA ASN A 393 8.86 2.22 -21.11
C ASN A 393 10.28 2.69 -21.52
N ARG A 394 11.32 1.89 -21.27
CA ARG A 394 12.71 2.19 -21.69
C ARG A 394 12.87 2.20 -23.21
N HIS A 395 12.22 1.25 -23.88
CA HIS A 395 12.32 1.06 -25.34
C HIS A 395 11.17 1.69 -26.14
N ASN A 396 10.17 2.31 -25.47
CA ASN A 396 8.96 2.90 -26.07
C ASN A 396 8.14 1.89 -26.89
N ILE A 397 8.00 0.66 -26.37
CA ILE A 397 7.26 -0.42 -27.02
C ILE A 397 5.75 -0.15 -26.91
N SER A 398 5.13 0.27 -28.01
CA SER A 398 3.67 0.29 -28.15
C SER A 398 3.14 -1.10 -28.51
N TRP A 399 1.96 -1.49 -28.02
CA TRP A 399 1.33 -2.78 -28.34
C TRP A 399 -0.15 -2.64 -28.67
N HIS A 400 -0.70 -3.60 -29.37
CA HIS A 400 -2.15 -3.68 -29.60
C HIS A 400 -2.84 -4.40 -28.43
N ASN A 401 -3.97 -3.85 -27.99
CA ASN A 401 -5.02 -4.64 -27.34
C ASN A 401 -6.18 -4.84 -28.33
N LYS A 402 -7.30 -5.42 -27.84
CA LYS A 402 -8.50 -5.72 -28.66
C LYS A 402 -9.17 -4.50 -29.32
N SER A 403 -8.85 -3.27 -28.90
CA SER A 403 -9.58 -2.05 -29.28
C SER A 403 -8.66 -0.94 -29.81
N THR A 404 -7.47 -0.76 -29.26
CA THR A 404 -6.56 0.36 -29.57
C THR A 404 -5.09 -0.03 -29.45
N VAL A 405 -4.21 0.81 -30.01
CA VAL A 405 -2.77 0.80 -29.68
C VAL A 405 -2.59 1.43 -28.29
N GLN A 406 -1.92 0.69 -27.42
CA GLN A 406 -1.51 1.12 -26.08
C GLN A 406 -0.09 1.70 -26.13
N GLN A 407 0.20 2.60 -25.20
CA GLN A 407 1.52 3.20 -25.02
C GLN A 407 2.08 2.85 -23.64
N PRO A 408 3.39 2.58 -23.52
CA PRO A 408 4.00 2.25 -22.25
C PRO A 408 3.94 3.45 -21.32
N ASN A 409 3.63 3.20 -20.06
CA ASN A 409 3.40 4.21 -19.03
C ASN A 409 3.64 3.63 -17.63
N TYR A 410 3.45 4.46 -16.60
CA TYR A 410 3.52 4.07 -15.18
C TYR A 410 2.25 4.48 -14.40
N ILE A 411 1.08 4.33 -15.02
CA ILE A 411 -0.21 4.58 -14.34
C ILE A 411 -0.32 3.65 -13.12
N GLY A 412 -0.85 4.19 -12.01
CA GLY A 412 -0.93 3.51 -10.72
C GLY A 412 0.23 3.84 -9.76
N SER A 413 1.36 4.33 -10.26
CA SER A 413 2.48 4.83 -9.41
C SER A 413 2.13 6.19 -8.82
N LEU A 414 2.26 6.32 -7.50
CA LEU A 414 2.12 7.59 -6.78
C LEU A 414 3.16 8.61 -7.27
N LEU A 415 4.42 8.19 -7.47
CA LEU A 415 5.51 9.09 -7.84
C LEU A 415 5.43 9.54 -9.30
N ARG A 416 5.06 8.63 -10.22
CA ARG A 416 5.12 8.86 -11.67
C ARG A 416 3.80 9.26 -12.30
N ALA A 417 2.66 9.00 -11.64
CA ALA A 417 1.32 9.26 -12.17
C ALA A 417 0.41 10.03 -11.19
N SER A 418 0.96 10.71 -10.18
CA SER A 418 0.20 11.65 -9.35
C SER A 418 0.90 13.00 -9.16
N THR A 419 0.13 14.00 -8.74
CA THR A 419 0.56 15.38 -8.51
C THR A 419 0.49 15.77 -7.04
N ILE A 420 1.14 16.88 -6.69
CA ILE A 420 1.15 17.52 -5.37
C ILE A 420 0.70 18.99 -5.52
N ARG A 421 -0.14 19.48 -4.60
CA ARG A 421 -0.58 20.90 -4.54
C ARG A 421 0.61 21.75 -4.08
N LEU A 422 1.01 22.77 -4.83
CA LEU A 422 2.10 23.69 -4.46
C LEU A 422 1.61 24.96 -3.76
N GLY A 423 0.43 25.46 -4.15
CA GLY A 423 -0.12 26.73 -3.68
C GLY A 423 -1.12 27.29 -4.69
N LEU A 424 -1.38 28.60 -4.64
CA LEU A 424 -2.24 29.31 -5.58
C LEU A 424 -1.43 30.09 -6.64
N ASP A 425 -2.00 30.26 -7.83
CA ASP A 425 -1.51 31.20 -8.84
C ASP A 425 -2.01 32.64 -8.60
N ALA A 426 -1.55 33.59 -9.41
CA ALA A 426 -1.96 35.00 -9.35
C ALA A 426 -3.45 35.25 -9.72
N SER A 427 -4.21 34.20 -10.06
CA SER A 427 -5.67 34.24 -10.25
C SER A 427 -6.44 33.51 -9.14
N GLY A 428 -5.76 33.09 -8.06
CA GLY A 428 -6.35 32.39 -6.92
C GLY A 428 -6.67 30.92 -7.19
N LYS A 429 -6.05 30.28 -8.19
CA LYS A 429 -6.29 28.88 -8.55
C LYS A 429 -5.15 27.97 -8.11
N ASP A 430 -5.48 26.76 -7.71
CA ASP A 430 -4.48 25.76 -7.34
C ASP A 430 -3.48 25.45 -8.46
N VAL A 431 -2.21 25.49 -8.11
CA VAL A 431 -1.10 25.00 -8.92
C VAL A 431 -0.68 23.62 -8.43
N TYR A 432 -0.71 22.63 -9.32
CA TYR A 432 -0.26 21.27 -9.08
C TYR A 432 1.00 20.96 -9.92
N ALA A 433 1.97 20.26 -9.33
CA ALA A 433 3.14 19.73 -10.02
C ALA A 433 3.21 18.20 -9.91
N PRO A 434 3.92 17.48 -10.80
CA PRO A 434 4.18 16.05 -10.63
C PRO A 434 4.91 15.79 -9.29
N LEU A 435 4.50 14.78 -8.54
CA LEU A 435 5.05 14.54 -7.20
C LEU A 435 6.56 14.23 -7.24
N ALA A 436 7.03 13.55 -8.29
CA ALA A 436 8.45 13.30 -8.53
C ALA A 436 9.28 14.52 -8.98
N ASP A 437 8.69 15.70 -9.25
CA ASP A 437 9.44 16.92 -9.58
C ASP A 437 9.86 17.71 -8.34
N MET A 438 9.37 17.34 -7.14
CA MET A 438 9.69 17.97 -5.85
C MET A 438 11.16 17.85 -5.45
N LEU A 439 11.74 16.66 -5.64
CA LEU A 439 13.11 16.32 -5.28
C LEU A 439 13.72 15.47 -6.42
N PRO A 440 15.05 15.42 -6.57
CA PRO A 440 15.65 14.57 -7.59
C PRO A 440 15.50 13.10 -7.16
N MET A 441 14.79 12.31 -7.95
CA MET A 441 14.48 10.88 -7.70
C MET A 441 15.00 10.01 -8.86
N VAL A 442 15.27 8.72 -8.60
CA VAL A 442 15.50 7.74 -9.67
C VAL A 442 14.27 7.63 -10.59
N HIS A 443 14.51 7.61 -11.90
CA HIS A 443 13.47 7.29 -12.87
C HIS A 443 13.38 5.77 -13.06
N PRO A 444 12.18 5.16 -13.13
CA PRO A 444 12.04 3.71 -13.34
C PRO A 444 12.83 3.15 -14.54
N ASN A 445 12.92 3.89 -15.64
CA ASN A 445 13.68 3.48 -16.84
C ASN A 445 15.19 3.33 -16.58
N ASP A 446 15.72 3.87 -15.50
CA ASP A 446 17.16 3.88 -15.18
C ASP A 446 17.54 2.78 -14.18
N LEU A 447 16.55 2.07 -13.61
CA LEU A 447 16.77 0.93 -12.71
C LEU A 447 17.43 -0.25 -13.43
N VAL A 448 18.52 -0.77 -12.87
CA VAL A 448 19.08 -2.07 -13.26
C VAL A 448 18.39 -3.15 -12.42
N ILE A 449 17.58 -3.98 -13.05
CA ILE A 449 16.82 -5.03 -12.35
C ILE A 449 17.64 -6.32 -12.35
N GLY A 450 17.54 -7.10 -11.27
CA GLY A 450 18.09 -8.44 -11.14
C GLY A 450 17.47 -9.15 -9.94
N GLY A 451 18.11 -10.21 -9.43
CA GLY A 451 17.71 -10.90 -8.20
C GLY A 451 17.53 -12.41 -8.38
N TRP A 452 16.71 -13.01 -7.53
CA TRP A 452 16.62 -14.45 -7.30
C TRP A 452 15.20 -14.99 -7.47
N ASP A 453 15.05 -16.26 -7.84
CA ASP A 453 13.78 -17.01 -7.76
C ASP A 453 14.11 -18.49 -7.55
N ILE A 454 13.28 -19.19 -6.77
CA ILE A 454 13.40 -20.66 -6.59
C ILE A 454 13.14 -21.41 -7.91
N SER A 455 12.58 -20.75 -8.93
CA SER A 455 12.37 -21.29 -10.27
C SER A 455 13.35 -20.70 -11.29
N GLY A 456 14.09 -21.57 -11.98
CA GLY A 456 15.10 -21.24 -13.00
C GLY A 456 14.54 -20.82 -14.35
N PHE A 457 13.23 -20.55 -14.43
CA PHE A 457 12.59 -20.06 -15.64
C PHE A 457 13.19 -18.71 -16.04
N ARG A 458 13.70 -18.64 -17.27
CA ARG A 458 14.01 -17.38 -17.95
C ARG A 458 12.84 -16.41 -17.87
N MET A 459 13.15 -15.11 -17.80
CA MET A 459 12.16 -14.07 -17.56
C MET A 459 11.07 -14.01 -18.64
N ASP A 460 11.39 -14.30 -19.90
CA ASP A 460 10.40 -14.43 -20.98
C ASP A 460 9.39 -15.56 -20.73
N LYS A 461 9.85 -16.72 -20.26
CA LYS A 461 8.99 -17.87 -19.91
C LYS A 461 8.29 -17.72 -18.56
N ALA A 462 8.89 -17.00 -17.62
CA ALA A 462 8.22 -16.61 -16.39
C ALA A 462 7.08 -15.62 -16.66
N MET A 463 7.23 -14.69 -17.61
CA MET A 463 6.17 -13.78 -18.06
C MET A 463 5.02 -14.51 -18.78
N GLU A 464 5.33 -15.44 -19.68
CA GLU A 464 4.32 -16.32 -20.31
C GLU A 464 3.53 -17.12 -19.25
N ARG A 465 4.22 -17.64 -18.22
CA ARG A 465 3.63 -18.34 -17.07
C ARG A 465 2.78 -17.44 -16.17
N ALA A 466 3.12 -16.17 -16.03
CA ALA A 466 2.40 -15.21 -15.18
C ALA A 466 1.03 -14.81 -15.77
N ALA A 467 0.91 -14.80 -17.10
CA ALA A 467 -0.33 -14.50 -17.83
C ALA A 467 -1.01 -13.15 -17.50
N VAL A 468 -0.21 -12.16 -17.07
CA VAL A 468 -0.68 -10.80 -16.72
C VAL A 468 -0.80 -9.91 -17.96
N LEU A 469 0.28 -9.80 -18.75
CA LEU A 469 0.38 -8.79 -19.81
C LEU A 469 -0.30 -9.23 -21.11
N GLU A 470 -0.81 -8.26 -21.88
CA GLU A 470 -1.31 -8.48 -23.24
C GLU A 470 -0.29 -9.23 -24.12
N TRP A 471 -0.74 -10.24 -24.86
CA TRP A 471 0.15 -11.14 -25.60
C TRP A 471 1.01 -10.40 -26.65
N ASP A 472 0.48 -9.31 -27.23
CA ASP A 472 1.21 -8.48 -28.18
C ASP A 472 2.39 -7.75 -27.52
N LEU A 473 2.25 -7.33 -26.25
CA LEU A 473 3.34 -6.79 -25.45
C LEU A 473 4.35 -7.90 -25.09
N GLN A 474 3.87 -9.06 -24.63
CA GLN A 474 4.74 -10.19 -24.28
C GLN A 474 5.67 -10.55 -25.45
N ARG A 475 5.12 -10.69 -26.67
CA ARG A 475 5.89 -10.99 -27.89
C ARG A 475 6.94 -9.93 -28.21
N GLN A 476 6.64 -8.65 -27.97
CA GLN A 476 7.55 -7.54 -28.27
C GLN A 476 8.63 -7.33 -27.20
N VAL A 477 8.36 -7.62 -25.92
CA VAL A 477 9.31 -7.42 -24.81
C VAL A 477 10.18 -8.66 -24.54
N ALA A 478 9.74 -9.87 -24.92
CA ALA A 478 10.49 -11.10 -24.74
C ALA A 478 11.97 -11.07 -25.20
N PRO A 479 12.36 -10.44 -26.33
CA PRO A 479 13.77 -10.30 -26.73
C PRO A 479 14.67 -9.56 -25.71
N PHE A 480 14.07 -8.76 -24.83
CA PHE A 480 14.76 -8.04 -23.75
C PHE A 480 14.71 -8.76 -22.39
N MET A 481 13.93 -9.84 -22.27
CA MET A 481 13.73 -10.64 -21.05
C MET A 481 14.39 -12.02 -21.15
N GLN A 482 15.59 -12.07 -21.71
CA GLN A 482 16.31 -13.33 -22.00
C GLN A 482 17.11 -13.90 -20.81
N GLU A 483 17.17 -13.15 -19.71
CA GLU A 483 17.91 -13.48 -18.49
C GLU A 483 17.18 -14.48 -17.58
N THR A 484 17.94 -15.08 -16.65
CA THR A 484 17.47 -16.04 -15.64
C THR A 484 17.69 -15.47 -14.22
N PRO A 485 16.75 -15.67 -13.28
CA PRO A 485 16.98 -15.37 -11.87
C PRO A 485 18.16 -16.15 -11.29
N LEU A 486 18.85 -15.57 -10.30
CA LEU A 486 19.86 -16.26 -9.49
C LEU A 486 19.20 -17.36 -8.63
N PRO A 487 19.93 -18.45 -8.27
CA PRO A 487 19.41 -19.49 -7.39
C PRO A 487 19.06 -18.93 -6.01
N SER A 488 17.85 -19.22 -5.52
CA SER A 488 17.33 -18.67 -4.27
C SER A 488 17.53 -19.59 -3.07
N ILE A 489 17.48 -19.03 -1.86
CA ILE A 489 17.23 -19.82 -0.65
C ILE A 489 15.83 -20.46 -0.75
N TYR A 490 15.70 -21.72 -0.34
CA TYR A 490 14.41 -22.42 -0.21
C TYR A 490 14.40 -23.29 1.04
N TYR A 491 13.57 -22.93 2.03
CA TYR A 491 13.29 -23.75 3.22
C TYR A 491 11.83 -24.25 3.12
N PRO A 492 11.57 -25.56 2.87
CA PRO A 492 10.24 -26.05 2.52
C PRO A 492 9.12 -25.77 3.53
N ASP A 493 9.42 -25.66 4.82
CA ASP A 493 8.43 -25.39 5.88
C ASP A 493 7.82 -23.96 5.81
N TYR A 494 8.55 -23.02 5.20
CA TYR A 494 8.19 -21.61 5.24
C TYR A 494 7.09 -21.21 4.24
N ILE A 495 7.01 -21.87 3.09
CA ILE A 495 6.00 -21.62 2.05
C ILE A 495 5.08 -22.85 1.87
N ALA A 496 4.05 -22.75 1.03
CA ALA A 496 3.15 -23.86 0.82
C ALA A 496 3.86 -25.07 0.17
N ALA A 497 3.57 -26.29 0.63
CA ALA A 497 4.19 -27.51 0.10
C ALA A 497 3.95 -27.73 -1.42
N ASN A 498 2.89 -27.13 -1.97
CA ASN A 498 2.57 -27.11 -3.40
C ASN A 498 3.54 -26.26 -4.26
N GLN A 499 4.54 -25.63 -3.65
CA GLN A 499 5.63 -24.91 -4.32
C GLN A 499 6.87 -25.77 -4.57
N SER A 500 6.91 -27.00 -4.03
CA SER A 500 8.05 -27.92 -4.19
C SER A 500 8.37 -28.23 -5.66
N GLU A 501 7.36 -28.47 -6.51
CA GLU A 501 7.54 -28.68 -7.96
C GLU A 501 8.06 -27.44 -8.71
N ARG A 502 8.01 -26.24 -8.11
CA ARG A 502 8.54 -24.99 -8.66
C ARG A 502 10.01 -24.76 -8.31
N ALA A 503 10.56 -25.47 -7.32
CA ALA A 503 11.86 -25.19 -6.71
C ALA A 503 13.03 -25.89 -7.44
N ASP A 504 13.27 -25.55 -8.72
CA ASP A 504 14.34 -26.12 -9.55
C ASP A 504 15.66 -25.30 -9.58
N ASN A 505 15.69 -24.13 -8.94
CA ASN A 505 16.80 -23.17 -8.94
C ASN A 505 17.10 -22.67 -7.51
N VAL A 506 17.69 -23.55 -6.69
CA VAL A 506 17.90 -23.32 -5.26
C VAL A 506 19.36 -23.41 -4.85
N LEU A 507 19.74 -22.70 -3.78
CA LEU A 507 21.06 -22.84 -3.16
C LEU A 507 21.20 -24.23 -2.48
N PRO A 508 22.36 -24.89 -2.60
CA PRO A 508 22.54 -26.25 -2.09
C PRO A 508 22.97 -26.27 -0.62
N GLY A 509 22.26 -27.07 0.19
CA GLY A 509 22.58 -27.31 1.60
C GLY A 509 21.48 -26.84 2.55
N GLY A 510 21.76 -26.91 3.86
CA GLY A 510 20.88 -26.42 4.92
C GLY A 510 21.55 -25.38 5.84
N ASP A 511 22.81 -25.03 5.58
CA ASP A 511 23.58 -24.11 6.39
C ASP A 511 23.15 -22.66 6.10
N LYS A 512 22.46 -22.05 7.07
CA LYS A 512 21.89 -20.70 6.92
C LYS A 512 22.97 -19.61 6.92
N GLN A 513 24.17 -19.87 7.46
CA GLN A 513 25.32 -18.96 7.39
C GLN A 513 25.99 -18.99 6.02
N VAL A 514 26.10 -20.16 5.39
CA VAL A 514 26.56 -20.28 3.98
C VAL A 514 25.58 -19.59 3.03
N HIS A 515 24.27 -19.74 3.27
CA HIS A 515 23.25 -19.01 2.51
C HIS A 515 23.33 -17.49 2.70
N LEU A 516 23.53 -17.01 3.94
CA LEU A 516 23.76 -15.60 4.25
C LEU A 516 24.96 -15.05 3.44
N GLU A 517 26.12 -15.69 3.54
CA GLU A 517 27.32 -15.21 2.84
C GLU A 517 27.20 -15.29 1.31
N LYS A 518 26.44 -16.24 0.75
CA LYS A 518 26.18 -16.26 -0.69
C LYS A 518 25.28 -15.09 -1.13
N VAL A 519 24.19 -14.80 -0.43
CA VAL A 519 23.35 -13.62 -0.74
C VAL A 519 24.16 -12.32 -0.63
N ARG A 520 25.01 -12.19 0.39
CA ARG A 520 25.94 -11.06 0.53
C ARG A 520 26.94 -10.98 -0.62
N SER A 521 27.40 -12.12 -1.15
CA SER A 521 28.26 -12.16 -2.35
C SER A 521 27.47 -11.69 -3.59
N ASP A 522 26.25 -12.20 -3.80
CA ASP A 522 25.40 -11.83 -4.94
C ASP A 522 25.09 -10.33 -4.99
N ILE A 523 24.82 -9.69 -3.85
CA ILE A 523 24.61 -8.24 -3.75
C ILE A 523 25.87 -7.47 -4.20
N ARG A 524 27.06 -7.87 -3.73
CA ARG A 524 28.34 -7.25 -4.10
C ARG A 524 28.71 -7.50 -5.57
N GLU A 525 28.52 -8.73 -6.04
CA GLU A 525 28.75 -9.14 -7.43
C GLU A 525 27.84 -8.34 -8.38
N PHE A 526 26.55 -8.20 -8.07
CA PHE A 526 25.60 -7.39 -8.85
C PHE A 526 25.97 -5.90 -8.82
N LYS A 527 26.30 -5.36 -7.64
CA LYS A 527 26.74 -3.95 -7.48
C LYS A 527 27.98 -3.65 -8.32
N ALA A 528 28.98 -4.52 -8.29
CA ALA A 528 30.22 -4.37 -9.05
C ALA A 528 30.00 -4.55 -10.57
N LYS A 529 29.36 -5.65 -10.99
CA LYS A 529 29.10 -6.00 -12.39
C LYS A 529 28.35 -4.91 -13.16
N HIS A 530 27.47 -4.17 -12.48
CA HIS A 530 26.66 -3.11 -13.07
C HIS A 530 27.12 -1.69 -12.66
N GLU A 531 28.27 -1.56 -11.99
CA GLU A 531 28.89 -0.30 -11.51
C GLU A 531 27.92 0.61 -10.72
N LEU A 532 27.13 0.01 -9.83
CA LEU A 532 26.01 0.69 -9.17
C LEU A 532 26.49 1.49 -7.95
N ASP A 533 26.06 2.76 -7.86
CA ASP A 533 26.23 3.59 -6.66
C ASP A 533 25.41 2.96 -5.50
N GLN A 534 24.16 2.56 -5.78
CA GLN A 534 23.16 2.09 -4.80
C GLN A 534 22.47 0.80 -5.26
N VAL A 535 22.05 -0.04 -4.31
CA VAL A 535 21.21 -1.22 -4.55
C VAL A 535 20.06 -1.22 -3.53
N ILE A 536 18.86 -1.58 -3.97
CA ILE A 536 17.70 -1.85 -3.12
C ILE A 536 17.36 -3.35 -3.27
N VAL A 537 17.14 -4.04 -2.15
CA VAL A 537 16.68 -5.43 -2.13
C VAL A 537 15.19 -5.47 -1.80
N PHE A 538 14.41 -6.24 -2.54
CA PHE A 538 12.95 -6.24 -2.45
C PHE A 538 12.37 -7.65 -2.43
N TRP A 539 11.61 -7.99 -1.39
CA TRP A 539 10.87 -9.25 -1.32
C TRP A 539 9.54 -9.15 -2.07
N THR A 540 9.40 -9.88 -3.18
CA THR A 540 8.14 -10.06 -3.92
C THR A 540 7.83 -11.54 -4.23
N ALA A 541 8.53 -12.44 -3.52
CA ALA A 541 8.31 -13.88 -3.56
C ALA A 541 7.04 -14.27 -2.81
N ASN A 542 6.79 -15.58 -2.76
CA ASN A 542 5.71 -16.21 -2.00
C ASN A 542 5.56 -15.63 -0.58
N THR A 543 4.31 -15.49 -0.14
CA THR A 543 3.99 -15.24 1.27
C THR A 543 4.50 -16.41 2.12
N GLU A 544 5.36 -16.14 3.09
CA GLU A 544 5.81 -17.15 4.06
C GLU A 544 4.84 -17.23 5.26
N ARG A 545 4.99 -18.28 6.08
CA ARG A 545 4.45 -18.28 7.45
C ARG A 545 5.14 -17.23 8.31
N TYR A 546 4.56 -16.91 9.46
CA TYR A 546 5.30 -16.22 10.52
C TYR A 546 6.38 -17.13 11.13
N SER A 547 7.48 -16.54 11.56
CA SER A 547 8.42 -17.16 12.52
C SER A 547 7.98 -16.83 13.95
N ASP A 548 8.15 -17.77 14.88
CA ASP A 548 7.89 -17.52 16.30
C ASP A 548 8.97 -16.58 16.88
N ILE A 549 8.55 -15.65 17.76
CA ILE A 549 9.47 -14.75 18.45
C ILE A 549 9.94 -15.43 19.74
N LEU A 550 11.22 -15.78 19.78
CA LEU A 550 11.80 -16.66 20.80
C LEU A 550 12.98 -15.96 21.52
N PRO A 551 12.93 -15.84 22.86
CA PRO A 551 14.03 -15.25 23.64
C PRO A 551 15.36 -15.99 23.43
N GLY A 552 16.44 -15.24 23.22
CA GLY A 552 17.77 -15.78 22.91
C GLY A 552 17.91 -16.39 21.51
N VAL A 553 16.95 -16.19 20.60
CA VAL A 553 16.99 -16.68 19.21
C VAL A 553 16.82 -15.56 18.18
N ASN A 554 15.79 -14.72 18.31
CA ASN A 554 15.49 -13.67 17.33
C ASN A 554 14.90 -12.39 17.97
N ASP A 555 15.00 -12.29 19.29
CA ASP A 555 14.66 -11.15 20.14
C ASP A 555 15.69 -10.01 20.12
N SER A 556 16.94 -10.31 19.74
CA SER A 556 18.06 -9.38 19.67
C SER A 556 18.98 -9.69 18.49
N ALA A 557 19.77 -8.71 18.06
CA ALA A 557 20.63 -8.81 16.89
C ALA A 557 21.73 -9.87 17.05
N ASP A 558 22.35 -9.97 18.23
CA ASP A 558 23.39 -10.97 18.51
C ASP A 558 22.81 -12.39 18.58
N ALA A 559 21.62 -12.53 19.18
CA ALA A 559 20.88 -13.80 19.18
C ALA A 559 20.55 -14.24 17.74
N LEU A 560 20.04 -13.32 16.91
CA LEU A 560 19.70 -13.61 15.52
C LEU A 560 20.90 -14.04 14.67
N LEU A 561 22.05 -13.36 14.81
CA LEU A 561 23.28 -13.76 14.14
C LEU A 561 23.77 -15.13 14.66
N GLY A 562 23.61 -15.41 15.96
CA GLY A 562 23.82 -16.73 16.54
C GLY A 562 22.89 -17.81 15.98
N ALA A 563 21.60 -17.50 15.79
CA ALA A 563 20.58 -18.39 15.25
C ALA A 563 20.78 -18.70 13.76
N ILE A 564 21.24 -17.73 12.97
CA ILE A 564 21.67 -17.96 11.58
C ILE A 564 22.89 -18.90 11.57
N LYS A 565 23.88 -18.64 12.43
CA LYS A 565 25.10 -19.45 12.54
C LYS A 565 24.85 -20.88 13.03
N SER A 566 23.86 -21.11 13.89
CA SER A 566 23.40 -22.44 14.30
C SER A 566 22.38 -23.07 13.34
N SER A 567 21.98 -22.36 12.29
CA SER A 567 20.94 -22.77 11.32
C SER A 567 19.56 -23.04 11.94
N HIS A 568 19.25 -22.40 13.07
CA HIS A 568 18.02 -22.58 13.86
C HIS A 568 16.75 -22.49 12.98
N ASP A 569 15.76 -23.36 13.24
CA ASP A 569 14.59 -23.53 12.37
C ASP A 569 13.82 -22.22 12.13
N GLU A 570 13.50 -21.46 13.19
CA GLU A 570 12.80 -20.15 13.16
C GLU A 570 13.59 -18.97 12.57
N VAL A 571 14.52 -19.25 11.66
CA VAL A 571 15.20 -18.29 10.78
C VAL A 571 14.68 -18.49 9.35
N ALA A 572 13.82 -17.58 8.90
CA ALA A 572 13.19 -17.65 7.58
C ALA A 572 14.17 -17.33 6.43
N PRO A 573 13.89 -17.77 5.19
CA PRO A 573 14.58 -17.27 4.00
C PRO A 573 14.56 -15.75 3.91
N SER A 574 13.40 -15.12 4.15
CA SER A 574 13.25 -13.66 4.19
C SER A 574 14.16 -13.00 5.24
N THR A 575 14.28 -13.58 6.43
CA THR A 575 15.18 -13.12 7.50
C THR A 575 16.65 -13.15 7.06
N VAL A 576 17.08 -14.21 6.36
CA VAL A 576 18.46 -14.30 5.83
C VAL A 576 18.71 -13.21 4.78
N PHE A 577 17.76 -12.95 3.87
CA PHE A 577 17.87 -11.87 2.89
C PHE A 577 17.88 -10.48 3.54
N ALA A 578 17.07 -10.25 4.59
CA ALA A 578 17.05 -8.98 5.33
C ALA A 578 18.39 -8.74 6.05
N VAL A 579 18.92 -9.74 6.76
CA VAL A 579 20.23 -9.65 7.43
C VAL A 579 21.37 -9.48 6.42
N ALA A 580 21.35 -10.19 5.29
CA ALA A 580 22.32 -9.98 4.21
C ALA A 580 22.32 -8.53 3.71
N SER A 581 21.14 -7.95 3.53
CA SER A 581 20.98 -6.58 3.05
C SER A 581 21.47 -5.54 4.07
N ILE A 582 21.15 -5.74 5.34
CA ILE A 582 21.62 -4.88 6.45
C ILE A 582 23.15 -4.92 6.56
N LEU A 583 23.76 -6.11 6.49
CA LEU A 583 25.22 -6.29 6.58
C LEU A 583 25.99 -5.73 5.37
N GLU A 584 25.36 -5.62 4.19
CA GLU A 584 25.91 -4.94 3.02
C GLU A 584 25.52 -3.45 2.92
N GLY A 585 24.79 -2.91 3.91
CA GLY A 585 24.37 -1.51 3.96
C GLY A 585 23.38 -1.10 2.87
N VAL A 586 22.60 -2.06 2.34
CA VAL A 586 21.60 -1.82 1.27
C VAL A 586 20.17 -1.90 1.84
N PRO A 587 19.27 -0.97 1.48
CA PRO A 587 17.88 -1.01 1.96
C PRO A 587 17.13 -2.29 1.58
N PHE A 588 16.38 -2.85 2.53
CA PHE A 588 15.56 -4.04 2.34
C PHE A 588 14.06 -3.74 2.53
N ILE A 589 13.26 -4.03 1.50
CA ILE A 589 11.81 -3.82 1.52
C ILE A 589 11.04 -5.14 1.45
N ASN A 590 10.15 -5.39 2.41
CA ASN A 590 9.26 -6.55 2.43
C ASN A 590 7.90 -6.24 1.77
N GLY A 591 7.67 -6.78 0.58
CA GLY A 591 6.39 -6.68 -0.13
C GLY A 591 5.35 -7.75 0.25
N ALA A 592 5.67 -8.65 1.18
CA ALA A 592 4.82 -9.75 1.64
C ALA A 592 4.51 -9.65 3.15
N PRO A 593 3.55 -10.43 3.71
CA PRO A 593 3.02 -10.18 5.06
C PRO A 593 3.73 -10.95 6.18
N GLN A 594 4.69 -11.84 5.91
CA GLN A 594 5.40 -12.53 7.00
C GLN A 594 6.19 -11.54 7.85
N ASN A 595 6.35 -11.84 9.14
CA ASN A 595 7.10 -11.03 10.11
C ASN A 595 8.62 -11.10 9.93
N THR A 596 9.12 -10.78 8.72
CA THR A 596 10.54 -10.74 8.37
C THR A 596 11.35 -9.92 9.39
N PHE A 597 10.77 -8.81 9.86
CA PHE A 597 11.33 -7.87 10.80
C PHE A 597 11.06 -8.28 12.26
N VAL A 598 11.54 -9.48 12.64
CA VAL A 598 11.67 -9.89 14.04
C VAL A 598 12.54 -8.89 14.83
N PRO A 599 12.40 -8.76 16.16
CA PRO A 599 13.07 -7.70 16.93
C PRO A 599 14.59 -7.63 16.69
N GLY A 600 15.28 -8.77 16.56
CA GLY A 600 16.71 -8.80 16.24
C GLY A 600 17.08 -8.26 14.85
N VAL A 601 16.18 -8.26 13.86
CA VAL A 601 16.39 -7.60 12.56
C VAL A 601 16.26 -6.09 12.70
N ILE A 602 15.30 -5.61 13.51
CA ILE A 602 15.10 -4.18 13.78
C ILE A 602 16.33 -3.62 14.51
N GLU A 603 16.78 -4.31 15.58
CA GLU A 603 17.98 -3.92 16.32
C GLU A 603 19.25 -3.97 15.44
N LEU A 604 19.38 -4.96 14.56
CA LEU A 604 20.52 -5.03 13.62
C LEU A 604 20.47 -3.85 12.62
N ALA A 605 19.28 -3.49 12.13
CA ALA A 605 19.10 -2.32 11.27
C ALA A 605 19.45 -1.00 11.99
N GLU A 606 19.14 -0.88 13.28
CA GLU A 606 19.59 0.23 14.14
C GLU A 606 21.11 0.27 14.32
N ARG A 607 21.73 -0.86 14.71
CA ARG A 607 23.18 -0.98 14.89
C ARG A 607 23.97 -0.62 13.62
N HIS A 608 23.46 -0.97 12.45
CA HIS A 608 24.09 -0.69 11.15
C HIS A 608 23.61 0.60 10.48
N SER A 609 22.60 1.29 11.04
CA SER A 609 21.89 2.41 10.38
C SER A 609 21.42 2.09 8.94
N SER A 610 21.04 0.84 8.66
CA SER A 610 20.56 0.40 7.34
C SER A 610 19.03 0.41 7.29
N PHE A 611 18.47 0.75 6.13
CA PHE A 611 17.03 1.01 6.02
C PHE A 611 16.20 -0.25 5.79
N ILE A 612 15.08 -0.36 6.51
CA ILE A 612 14.09 -1.42 6.38
C ILE A 612 12.68 -0.84 6.22
N GLY A 613 11.81 -1.55 5.50
CA GLY A 613 10.42 -1.15 5.32
C GLY A 613 9.52 -2.32 4.92
N GLY A 614 8.28 -2.31 5.40
CA GLY A 614 7.27 -3.35 5.17
C GLY A 614 6.00 -3.04 5.99
N ASP A 615 4.99 -3.89 6.02
CA ASP A 615 4.85 -5.20 5.38
C ASP A 615 3.61 -5.27 4.45
N ASP A 616 3.69 -6.16 3.47
CA ASP A 616 2.67 -6.53 2.46
C ASP A 616 2.14 -5.40 1.55
N LEU A 617 2.27 -5.56 0.22
CA LEU A 617 1.87 -4.54 -0.77
C LEU A 617 0.37 -4.18 -0.71
N LYS A 618 0.04 -2.91 -0.47
CA LYS A 618 -1.33 -2.37 -0.40
C LYS A 618 -1.89 -2.04 -1.80
N SER A 619 -2.14 -3.09 -2.59
CA SER A 619 -2.62 -3.00 -4.00
C SER A 619 -4.06 -2.49 -4.14
N GLY A 620 -5.04 -3.39 -4.07
CA GLY A 620 -6.47 -3.13 -4.34
C GLY A 620 -7.32 -3.03 -3.07
N GLN A 621 -8.01 -4.12 -2.70
CA GLN A 621 -8.99 -4.18 -1.58
C GLN A 621 -8.56 -3.43 -0.31
N THR A 622 -7.36 -3.71 0.22
CA THR A 622 -6.88 -3.09 1.45
C THR A 622 -6.67 -1.59 1.31
N LYS A 623 -6.25 -1.11 0.13
CA LYS A 623 -6.07 0.32 -0.17
C LYS A 623 -7.40 1.07 -0.12
N LEU A 624 -8.44 0.47 -0.70
CA LEU A 624 -9.82 1.01 -0.64
C LEU A 624 -10.39 0.94 0.79
N LYS A 625 -10.16 -0.15 1.53
CA LYS A 625 -10.55 -0.30 2.94
C LYS A 625 -9.95 0.80 3.82
N SER A 626 -8.66 1.11 3.66
CA SER A 626 -7.98 2.20 4.38
C SER A 626 -8.43 3.63 4.02
N VAL A 627 -9.28 3.79 3.00
CA VAL A 627 -9.98 5.05 2.69
C VAL A 627 -11.42 5.02 3.20
N LEU A 628 -12.14 3.91 2.97
CA LEU A 628 -13.56 3.84 3.31
C LEU A 628 -13.81 3.75 4.82
N ALA A 629 -12.98 3.00 5.56
CA ALA A 629 -13.08 2.94 7.02
C ALA A 629 -12.80 4.30 7.68
N GLU A 630 -11.76 5.01 7.20
CA GLU A 630 -11.45 6.39 7.58
C GLU A 630 -12.63 7.33 7.29
N PHE A 631 -13.17 7.29 6.07
CA PHE A 631 -14.31 8.11 5.66
C PHE A 631 -15.55 7.88 6.55
N LEU A 632 -15.93 6.63 6.81
CA LEU A 632 -17.12 6.31 7.61
C LEU A 632 -16.96 6.81 9.05
N VAL A 633 -15.84 6.50 9.71
CA VAL A 633 -15.60 6.89 11.10
C VAL A 633 -15.48 8.41 11.26
N ASN A 634 -14.79 9.10 10.33
CA ASN A 634 -14.68 10.56 10.34
C ASN A 634 -16.01 11.27 10.00
N ALA A 635 -16.92 10.59 9.29
CA ALA A 635 -18.29 11.07 9.04
C ALA A 635 -19.26 10.80 10.21
N GLY A 636 -18.80 10.24 11.33
CA GLY A 636 -19.65 9.88 12.47
C GLY A 636 -20.53 8.65 12.24
N ILE A 637 -20.21 7.83 11.22
CA ILE A 637 -20.88 6.57 10.92
C ILE A 637 -20.09 5.44 11.58
N LYS A 638 -20.77 4.50 12.26
CA LYS A 638 -20.11 3.40 12.99
C LYS A 638 -20.19 2.09 12.21
N PRO A 639 -19.15 1.67 11.46
CA PRO A 639 -18.99 0.28 11.03
C PRO A 639 -19.20 -0.69 12.21
N LEU A 640 -20.10 -1.65 12.03
CA LEU A 640 -20.35 -2.77 12.94
C LEU A 640 -19.84 -4.10 12.38
N SER A 641 -19.79 -4.26 11.05
CA SER A 641 -19.15 -5.40 10.42
C SER A 641 -18.47 -5.00 9.11
N ILE A 642 -17.34 -5.66 8.83
CA ILE A 642 -16.56 -5.54 7.60
C ILE A 642 -16.25 -6.95 7.13
N ALA A 643 -16.91 -7.42 6.06
CA ALA A 643 -16.72 -8.75 5.51
C ALA A 643 -15.97 -8.68 4.17
N SER A 644 -14.70 -9.07 4.15
CA SER A 644 -13.76 -8.94 3.02
C SER A 644 -13.41 -10.29 2.38
N TYR A 645 -14.15 -10.69 1.36
CA TYR A 645 -13.88 -11.89 0.58
C TYR A 645 -12.93 -11.61 -0.59
N ASN A 646 -12.11 -12.60 -0.95
CA ASN A 646 -11.19 -12.55 -2.07
C ASN A 646 -11.12 -13.91 -2.78
N HIS A 647 -10.99 -13.91 -4.11
CA HIS A 647 -10.47 -15.07 -4.83
C HIS A 647 -9.59 -14.69 -6.01
N LEU A 648 -8.58 -15.52 -6.27
CA LEU A 648 -7.56 -15.34 -7.32
C LEU A 648 -6.99 -16.70 -7.76
N GLY A 649 -6.47 -16.77 -8.98
CA GLY A 649 -5.98 -18.00 -9.64
C GLY A 649 -4.50 -18.01 -9.99
N ASN A 650 -3.75 -16.99 -9.58
CA ASN A 650 -2.29 -16.90 -9.74
C ASN A 650 -1.54 -17.68 -8.64
N ASN A 651 -0.20 -17.66 -8.68
CA ASN A 651 0.62 -18.41 -7.72
C ASN A 651 0.56 -17.85 -6.27
N ASP A 652 0.23 -16.56 -6.06
CA ASP A 652 -0.03 -16.06 -4.70
C ASP A 652 -1.30 -16.72 -4.13
N GLY A 653 -2.38 -16.80 -4.92
CA GLY A 653 -3.57 -17.56 -4.55
C GLY A 653 -3.30 -19.04 -4.30
N HIS A 654 -2.43 -19.67 -5.10
CA HIS A 654 -2.04 -21.08 -4.92
C HIS A 654 -1.22 -21.29 -3.63
N ASN A 655 -0.31 -20.38 -3.30
CA ASN A 655 0.46 -20.43 -2.05
C ASN A 655 -0.42 -20.13 -0.82
N LEU A 656 -1.31 -19.14 -0.92
CA LEU A 656 -2.27 -18.76 0.12
C LEU A 656 -3.44 -19.75 0.28
N SER A 657 -3.45 -20.90 -0.41
CA SER A 657 -4.38 -21.99 -0.11
C SER A 657 -3.96 -22.79 1.13
N ALA A 658 -2.71 -22.64 1.60
CA ALA A 658 -2.21 -23.27 2.82
C ALA A 658 -2.42 -22.35 4.05
N GLU A 659 -2.82 -22.93 5.18
CA GLU A 659 -3.30 -22.20 6.35
C GLU A 659 -2.24 -21.28 7.00
N ARG A 660 -1.00 -21.76 7.17
CA ARG A 660 0.09 -20.99 7.80
C ARG A 660 0.44 -19.73 6.98
N GLN A 661 0.40 -19.82 5.65
CA GLN A 661 0.65 -18.71 4.72
C GLN A 661 -0.59 -17.79 4.58
N PHE A 662 -1.80 -18.35 4.62
CA PHE A 662 -3.04 -17.57 4.73
C PHE A 662 -3.05 -16.72 6.00
N LYS A 663 -2.62 -17.27 7.15
CA LYS A 663 -2.63 -16.58 8.45
C LYS A 663 -1.84 -15.27 8.42
N SER A 664 -0.67 -15.26 7.79
CA SER A 664 0.13 -14.04 7.56
C SER A 664 -0.70 -12.96 6.82
N LYS A 665 -1.38 -13.36 5.73
CA LYS A 665 -2.19 -12.49 4.87
C LYS A 665 -3.55 -12.09 5.49
N GLU A 666 -4.01 -12.82 6.51
CA GLU A 666 -5.19 -12.50 7.30
C GLU A 666 -4.86 -11.36 8.27
N ILE A 667 -3.80 -11.51 9.07
CA ILE A 667 -3.35 -10.52 10.05
C ILE A 667 -3.16 -9.14 9.40
N SER A 668 -2.39 -9.07 8.31
CA SER A 668 -2.11 -7.81 7.59
C SER A 668 -3.32 -7.18 6.90
N LYS A 669 -4.43 -7.91 6.72
CA LYS A 669 -5.67 -7.41 6.12
C LYS A 669 -6.73 -6.99 7.14
N SER A 670 -6.59 -7.44 8.38
CA SER A 670 -7.49 -7.10 9.49
C SER A 670 -7.00 -5.90 10.30
N SER A 671 -5.68 -5.80 10.56
CA SER A 671 -5.11 -4.71 11.38
C SER A 671 -5.34 -3.29 10.84
N VAL A 672 -5.63 -3.16 9.55
CA VAL A 672 -5.72 -1.89 8.81
C VAL A 672 -6.88 -0.95 9.23
N VAL A 673 -7.75 -1.39 10.16
CA VAL A 673 -8.85 -0.57 10.71
C VAL A 673 -8.67 -0.26 12.20
N ASP A 674 -7.65 -0.80 12.86
CA ASP A 674 -7.50 -0.74 14.32
C ASP A 674 -7.30 0.69 14.83
N ASP A 675 -6.47 1.48 14.16
CA ASP A 675 -6.18 2.88 14.50
C ASP A 675 -7.37 3.82 14.21
N MET A 676 -8.17 3.51 13.18
CA MET A 676 -9.38 4.28 12.87
C MET A 676 -10.48 4.03 13.89
N VAL A 677 -10.63 2.79 14.37
CA VAL A 677 -11.56 2.44 15.45
C VAL A 677 -11.12 3.09 16.77
N ALA A 678 -9.85 2.94 17.16
CA ALA A 678 -9.31 3.51 18.39
C ALA A 678 -9.35 5.05 18.43
N ALA A 679 -9.32 5.72 17.28
CA ALA A 679 -9.38 7.18 17.19
C ALA A 679 -10.76 7.79 17.51
N ASN A 680 -11.84 7.00 17.62
CA ASN A 680 -13.19 7.53 17.81
C ASN A 680 -13.98 6.86 18.94
N ALA A 681 -13.63 7.24 20.18
CA ALA A 681 -14.30 6.80 21.41
C ALA A 681 -15.79 7.20 21.52
N LEU A 682 -16.30 8.10 20.66
CA LEU A 682 -17.72 8.45 20.62
C LEU A 682 -18.56 7.38 19.88
N LEU A 683 -17.92 6.64 18.97
CA LEU A 683 -18.55 5.53 18.26
C LEU A 683 -18.22 4.19 18.92
N TYR A 684 -16.98 3.98 19.35
CA TYR A 684 -16.48 2.70 19.87
C TYR A 684 -16.07 2.82 21.33
N LYS A 685 -16.60 1.96 22.20
CA LYS A 685 -16.19 1.92 23.61
C LYS A 685 -14.71 1.61 23.73
N THR A 686 -14.03 2.34 24.62
CA THR A 686 -12.66 2.02 25.03
C THR A 686 -12.58 0.66 25.72
N LYS A 687 -11.38 0.11 25.82
CA LYS A 687 -11.13 -1.16 26.52
C LYS A 687 -11.49 -1.05 28.00
N GLU A 688 -11.23 0.11 28.58
CA GLU A 688 -11.48 0.47 29.97
C GLU A 688 -12.98 0.50 30.26
N GLU A 689 -13.79 1.10 29.37
CA GLU A 689 -15.26 1.07 29.43
C GLU A 689 -15.83 -0.33 29.23
N LEU A 690 -15.26 -1.15 28.33
CA LEU A 690 -15.69 -2.54 28.16
C LEU A 690 -15.42 -3.38 29.41
N ILE A 691 -14.26 -3.22 30.04
CA ILE A 691 -13.89 -3.89 31.30
C ILE A 691 -14.82 -3.41 32.44
N ALA A 692 -15.10 -2.11 32.53
CA ALA A 692 -16.04 -1.56 33.50
C ALA A 692 -17.49 -2.06 33.27
N ALA A 693 -17.88 -2.31 32.02
CA ALA A 693 -19.16 -2.92 31.64
C ALA A 693 -19.21 -4.46 31.83
N GLY A 694 -18.19 -5.08 32.45
CA GLY A 694 -18.16 -6.52 32.74
C GLY A 694 -17.70 -7.41 31.59
N THR A 695 -17.16 -6.85 30.51
CA THR A 695 -16.55 -7.62 29.41
C THR A 695 -15.25 -8.28 29.92
N PRO A 696 -14.95 -9.55 29.58
CA PRO A 696 -13.73 -10.22 30.01
C PRO A 696 -12.45 -9.44 29.66
N LYS A 697 -11.52 -9.30 30.61
CA LYS A 697 -10.22 -8.61 30.43
C LYS A 697 -9.33 -9.21 29.33
N GLU A 698 -9.66 -10.42 28.87
CA GLU A 698 -9.03 -11.12 27.76
C GLU A 698 -9.34 -10.48 26.39
N ALA A 699 -10.36 -9.61 26.31
CA ALA A 699 -10.54 -8.68 25.20
C ALA A 699 -9.36 -7.70 25.17
N GLY A 700 -8.32 -8.04 24.41
CA GLY A 700 -7.06 -7.27 24.34
C GLY A 700 -7.23 -5.85 23.78
N LYS A 701 -8.32 -5.58 23.05
CA LYS A 701 -8.67 -4.35 22.35
C LYS A 701 -9.95 -3.71 22.92
N GLY A 702 -10.32 -2.53 22.41
CA GLY A 702 -11.63 -1.89 22.69
C GLY A 702 -12.79 -2.54 21.93
N GLU A 703 -13.87 -1.79 21.71
CA GLU A 703 -14.95 -2.23 20.82
C GLU A 703 -14.50 -2.13 19.35
N HIS A 704 -14.59 -3.22 18.59
CA HIS A 704 -14.27 -3.26 17.16
C HIS A 704 -15.45 -3.82 16.35
N PRO A 705 -15.57 -3.50 15.05
CA PRO A 705 -16.50 -4.18 14.15
C PRO A 705 -16.13 -5.65 13.96
N ASP A 706 -17.14 -6.50 13.68
CA ASP A 706 -16.96 -7.88 13.24
C ASP A 706 -16.17 -7.90 11.93
N HIS A 707 -14.87 -8.24 12.00
CA HIS A 707 -13.97 -8.21 10.84
C HIS A 707 -13.64 -9.62 10.33
N VAL A 708 -14.17 -9.95 9.15
CA VAL A 708 -13.89 -11.23 8.48
C VAL A 708 -13.05 -11.02 7.23
N VAL A 709 -11.97 -11.78 7.08
CA VAL A 709 -11.13 -11.79 5.87
C VAL A 709 -11.12 -13.21 5.31
N VAL A 710 -11.40 -13.36 4.02
CA VAL A 710 -11.33 -14.65 3.31
C VAL A 710 -10.50 -14.51 2.05
N ILE A 711 -9.69 -15.53 1.77
CA ILE A 711 -9.00 -15.73 0.49
C ILE A 711 -9.27 -17.17 0.03
N LYS A 712 -9.57 -17.36 -1.25
CA LYS A 712 -9.71 -18.70 -1.87
C LYS A 712 -8.97 -18.76 -3.21
N TYR A 713 -8.32 -19.89 -3.46
CA TYR A 713 -7.71 -20.19 -4.75
C TYR A 713 -8.78 -20.60 -5.76
N VAL A 714 -8.87 -19.89 -6.88
CA VAL A 714 -9.81 -20.15 -7.98
C VAL A 714 -9.03 -20.00 -9.30
N PRO A 715 -8.44 -21.10 -9.84
CA PRO A 715 -7.53 -21.03 -10.98
C PRO A 715 -8.06 -20.26 -12.20
N ALA A 716 -9.37 -20.37 -12.46
CA ALA A 716 -10.02 -19.84 -13.65
C ALA A 716 -9.97 -18.30 -13.79
N VAL A 717 -9.68 -17.54 -12.74
CA VAL A 717 -9.55 -16.06 -12.82
C VAL A 717 -8.10 -15.58 -13.01
N GLY A 718 -7.11 -16.47 -12.90
CA GLY A 718 -5.69 -16.11 -13.04
C GLY A 718 -5.27 -14.95 -12.11
N ASP A 719 -4.59 -13.96 -12.67
CA ASP A 719 -4.17 -12.75 -11.95
C ASP A 719 -5.30 -11.72 -11.72
N SER A 720 -6.45 -11.90 -12.38
CA SER A 720 -7.64 -11.05 -12.25
C SER A 720 -8.42 -11.38 -10.98
N LYS A 721 -7.77 -11.06 -9.86
CA LYS A 721 -8.27 -11.18 -8.49
C LYS A 721 -9.60 -10.46 -8.33
N ARG A 722 -10.56 -11.14 -7.72
CA ARG A 722 -11.87 -10.57 -7.32
C ARG A 722 -11.87 -10.29 -5.84
N ALA A 723 -12.29 -9.09 -5.47
CA ALA A 723 -12.59 -8.67 -4.11
C ALA A 723 -14.09 -8.41 -3.99
N ILE A 724 -14.68 -8.87 -2.90
CA ILE A 724 -16.07 -8.61 -2.54
C ILE A 724 -16.08 -8.18 -1.08
N ASP A 725 -16.45 -6.94 -0.83
CA ASP A 725 -16.43 -6.34 0.51
C ASP A 725 -17.82 -5.84 0.88
N GLU A 726 -18.26 -6.12 2.10
CA GLU A 726 -19.48 -5.53 2.68
C GLU A 726 -19.13 -4.75 3.96
N TYR A 727 -19.61 -3.51 4.03
CA TYR A 727 -19.49 -2.64 5.21
C TYR A 727 -20.89 -2.38 5.75
N TYR A 728 -21.22 -3.00 6.88
CA TYR A 728 -22.49 -2.83 7.58
C TYR A 728 -22.29 -1.89 8.77
N SER A 729 -23.03 -0.79 8.81
CA SER A 729 -22.80 0.32 9.75
C SER A 729 -24.09 0.77 10.45
N GLU A 730 -23.95 1.27 11.68
CA GLU A 730 -24.98 2.01 12.40
C GLU A 730 -24.98 3.49 12.01
N ILE A 731 -26.18 4.06 11.91
CA ILE A 731 -26.45 5.49 11.71
C ILE A 731 -27.56 5.96 12.66
N MET A 732 -27.80 7.27 12.70
CA MET A 732 -28.76 7.93 13.60
C MET A 732 -30.11 7.20 13.72
N GLY A 733 -30.64 7.13 14.94
CA GLY A 733 -31.94 6.51 15.25
C GLY A 733 -31.94 4.97 15.24
N GLY A 734 -30.77 4.34 15.34
CA GLY A 734 -30.60 2.89 15.23
C GLY A 734 -30.73 2.36 13.79
N GLY A 735 -30.74 3.27 12.81
CA GLY A 735 -30.76 2.96 11.39
C GLY A 735 -29.48 2.24 10.93
N ARG A 736 -29.54 1.67 9.73
CA ARG A 736 -28.44 0.87 9.16
C ARG A 736 -28.06 1.37 7.78
N SER A 737 -26.76 1.35 7.49
CA SER A 737 -26.18 1.62 6.17
C SER A 737 -25.36 0.40 5.75
N THR A 738 -25.53 -0.04 4.51
CA THR A 738 -24.80 -1.20 3.94
C THR A 738 -24.15 -0.78 2.63
N ILE A 739 -22.83 -0.92 2.55
CA ILE A 739 -22.06 -0.65 1.32
C ILE A 739 -21.44 -1.97 0.86
N SER A 740 -21.99 -2.55 -0.20
CA SER A 740 -21.45 -3.75 -0.85
C SER A 740 -20.62 -3.33 -2.07
N ILE A 741 -19.38 -3.80 -2.15
CA ILE A 741 -18.39 -3.44 -3.18
C ILE A 741 -17.92 -4.70 -3.89
N PHE A 742 -18.06 -4.75 -5.21
CA PHE A 742 -17.37 -5.72 -6.06
C PHE A 742 -16.22 -5.01 -6.78
N ASN A 743 -15.02 -5.58 -6.69
CA ASN A 743 -13.83 -4.99 -7.29
C ASN A 743 -13.01 -6.07 -8.04
N GLU A 744 -12.81 -5.83 -9.35
CA GLU A 744 -11.96 -6.62 -10.23
C GLU A 744 -10.59 -5.96 -10.32
N CYS A 745 -9.55 -6.68 -9.90
CA CYS A 745 -8.17 -6.20 -9.81
C CYS A 745 -7.23 -7.14 -10.55
N GLU A 746 -6.51 -6.66 -11.55
CA GLU A 746 -5.29 -7.33 -12.02
C GLU A 746 -4.19 -7.06 -10.99
N ASP A 747 -3.99 -8.00 -10.06
CA ASP A 747 -3.27 -7.72 -8.81
C ASP A 747 -1.79 -7.37 -9.06
N SER A 748 -1.16 -7.99 -10.07
CA SER A 748 0.20 -7.68 -10.49
C SER A 748 0.33 -6.30 -11.15
N LEU A 749 -0.70 -5.82 -11.86
CA LEU A 749 -0.71 -4.45 -12.40
C LEU A 749 -0.95 -3.39 -11.32
N LEU A 750 -1.62 -3.74 -10.21
CA LEU A 750 -1.73 -2.86 -9.04
C LEU A 750 -0.52 -2.94 -8.09
N ALA A 751 0.16 -4.08 -8.01
CA ALA A 751 1.34 -4.30 -7.18
C ALA A 751 2.62 -3.72 -7.82
N THR A 752 2.80 -3.89 -9.14
CA THR A 752 4.00 -3.46 -9.88
C THR A 752 4.36 -1.98 -9.67
N PRO A 753 3.41 -1.01 -9.78
CA PRO A 753 3.72 0.40 -9.55
C PRO A 753 4.10 0.72 -8.10
N LEU A 754 3.58 -0.05 -7.13
CA LEU A 754 3.94 0.13 -5.71
C LEU A 754 5.37 -0.34 -5.43
N ILE A 755 5.85 -1.38 -6.12
CA ILE A 755 7.26 -1.82 -6.05
C ILE A 755 8.18 -0.71 -6.58
N LEU A 756 7.80 -0.01 -7.65
CA LEU A 756 8.53 1.17 -8.15
C LEU A 756 8.50 2.31 -7.13
N ASP A 757 7.33 2.67 -6.60
CA ASP A 757 7.18 3.76 -5.62
C ASP A 757 8.03 3.48 -4.36
N LEU A 758 7.96 2.26 -3.82
CA LEU A 758 8.76 1.81 -2.67
C LEU A 758 10.27 1.86 -2.95
N THR A 759 10.71 1.35 -4.10
CA THR A 759 12.14 1.34 -4.48
C THR A 759 12.70 2.76 -4.59
N ILE A 760 11.97 3.66 -5.26
CA ILE A 760 12.41 5.02 -5.54
C ILE A 760 12.33 5.90 -4.28
N LEU A 761 11.34 5.69 -3.40
CA LEU A 761 11.32 6.36 -2.11
C LEU A 761 12.41 5.85 -1.17
N ALA A 762 12.65 4.53 -1.09
CA ALA A 762 13.75 3.98 -0.29
C ALA A 762 15.12 4.55 -0.74
N GLU A 763 15.36 4.61 -2.05
CA GLU A 763 16.53 5.27 -2.64
C GLU A 763 16.63 6.76 -2.22
N LEU A 764 15.57 7.53 -2.45
CA LEU A 764 15.52 8.95 -2.09
C LEU A 764 15.80 9.19 -0.59
N LEU A 765 15.20 8.36 0.27
CA LEU A 765 15.37 8.46 1.72
C LEU A 765 16.81 8.18 2.15
N THR A 766 17.57 7.33 1.43
CA THR A 766 19.04 7.17 1.66
C THR A 766 19.86 8.43 1.37
N ARG A 767 19.31 9.41 0.63
CA ARG A 767 19.95 10.69 0.33
C ARG A 767 19.49 11.84 1.22
N ILE A 768 18.52 11.63 2.09
CA ILE A 768 17.99 12.64 3.01
C ILE A 768 18.60 12.44 4.39
N ASN A 769 19.23 13.49 4.90
CA ASN A 769 19.72 13.57 6.27
C ASN A 769 19.03 14.74 6.97
N TYR A 770 19.00 14.74 8.30
CA TYR A 770 18.38 15.80 9.09
C TYR A 770 19.26 16.20 10.29
N ARG A 771 19.00 17.37 10.85
CA ARG A 771 19.44 17.75 12.19
C ARG A 771 18.36 18.53 12.92
N ASP A 772 18.29 18.30 14.23
CA ASP A 772 17.46 19.06 15.16
C ASP A 772 18.20 20.35 15.54
N LEU A 773 17.51 21.50 15.51
CA LEU A 773 18.06 22.80 15.85
C LEU A 773 17.60 23.31 17.24
N SER A 774 16.72 22.58 17.93
CA SER A 774 16.14 22.99 19.22
C SER A 774 17.18 23.10 20.35
N ALA A 775 18.22 22.26 20.31
CA ALA A 775 19.28 22.21 21.32
C ALA A 775 20.35 23.31 21.19
N GLY A 776 20.14 24.34 20.34
CA GLY A 776 21.06 25.47 20.15
C GLY A 776 22.38 25.16 19.43
N GLY A 777 22.78 23.88 19.36
CA GLY A 777 23.96 23.42 18.62
C GLY A 777 23.63 23.07 17.17
N ALA A 778 24.38 23.62 16.22
CA ALA A 778 24.30 23.29 14.80
C ALA A 778 25.02 21.95 14.49
N GLY A 779 24.57 20.86 15.13
CA GLY A 779 25.20 19.54 15.09
C GLY A 779 25.21 18.87 13.70
N ASP A 780 25.86 17.72 13.63
CA ASP A 780 25.99 16.95 12.40
C ASP A 780 24.66 16.42 11.87
N PHE A 781 24.55 16.39 10.55
CA PHE A 781 23.43 15.80 9.82
C PHE A 781 23.45 14.27 9.97
N LYS A 782 22.38 13.71 10.51
CA LYS A 782 22.18 12.26 10.73
C LYS A 782 21.27 11.66 9.66
N PRO A 783 21.42 10.37 9.32
CA PRO A 783 20.44 9.67 8.49
C PRO A 783 19.07 9.63 9.18
N LEU A 784 18.02 9.38 8.40
CA LEU A 784 16.69 9.08 8.94
C LEU A 784 16.71 7.80 9.80
N TYR A 785 15.66 7.59 10.60
CA TYR A 785 15.51 6.38 11.39
C TYR A 785 15.39 5.14 10.46
N PRO A 786 16.04 3.98 10.79
CA PRO A 786 16.06 2.78 9.96
C PRO A 786 14.72 2.27 9.44
N VAL A 787 13.67 2.31 10.26
CA VAL A 787 12.32 1.93 9.83
C VAL A 787 11.69 3.06 9.03
N LEU A 788 11.59 2.88 7.72
CA LEU A 788 11.07 3.88 6.78
C LEU A 788 9.54 3.94 6.77
N SER A 789 8.93 4.39 7.87
CA SER A 789 7.47 4.52 8.02
C SER A 789 6.81 5.48 7.00
N LEU A 790 7.57 6.35 6.32
CA LEU A 790 7.10 7.13 5.18
C LEU A 790 6.63 6.27 3.98
N LEU A 791 7.01 4.99 3.95
CA LEU A 791 6.58 4.03 2.92
C LEU A 791 5.16 3.47 3.16
N SER A 792 4.53 3.78 4.31
CA SER A 792 3.23 3.21 4.75
C SER A 792 2.09 3.30 3.73
N TYR A 793 2.10 4.31 2.84
CA TYR A 793 1.08 4.46 1.79
C TYR A 793 0.99 3.22 0.86
N MET A 794 2.11 2.54 0.63
CA MET A 794 2.20 1.37 -0.25
C MET A 794 2.06 0.02 0.50
N LEU A 795 1.89 0.03 1.83
CA LEU A 795 2.04 -1.15 2.70
C LEU A 795 0.79 -1.38 3.59
N LYS A 796 0.43 -2.64 3.85
CA LYS A 796 -0.82 -2.99 4.55
C LYS A 796 -0.69 -2.99 6.07
N ALA A 797 0.43 -3.50 6.58
CA ALA A 797 0.76 -3.54 8.00
C ALA A 797 2.08 -2.80 8.20
N PRO A 798 2.06 -1.45 8.29
CA PRO A 798 3.29 -0.68 8.26
C PRO A 798 4.17 -0.92 9.49
N LEU A 799 5.44 -1.27 9.25
CA LEU A 799 6.47 -1.26 10.27
C LEU A 799 6.73 0.20 10.69
N VAL A 800 6.75 0.43 12.00
CA VAL A 800 6.99 1.74 12.63
C VAL A 800 8.09 1.61 13.69
N LYS A 801 8.54 2.73 14.25
CA LYS A 801 9.53 2.72 15.32
C LYS A 801 8.95 2.02 16.57
N PRO A 802 9.69 1.15 17.27
CA PRO A 802 9.25 0.57 18.53
C PRO A 802 8.77 1.65 19.52
N GLY A 803 7.58 1.45 20.10
CA GLY A 803 6.93 2.44 20.98
C GLY A 803 6.23 3.59 20.25
N THR A 804 5.97 3.49 18.94
CA THR A 804 5.11 4.45 18.20
C THR A 804 3.93 3.73 17.55
N ASP A 805 2.79 4.43 17.45
CA ASP A 805 1.55 3.86 16.90
C ASP A 805 1.58 3.76 15.36
N VAL A 806 0.90 2.73 14.85
CA VAL A 806 0.68 2.53 13.42
C VAL A 806 -0.47 3.42 12.94
N VAL A 807 -0.26 4.17 11.86
CA VAL A 807 -1.32 4.88 11.14
C VAL A 807 -1.60 4.15 9.84
N ASN A 808 -2.81 3.62 9.65
CA ASN A 808 -3.21 2.88 8.44
C ASN A 808 -3.98 3.72 7.42
N SER A 809 -4.62 4.82 7.87
CA SER A 809 -5.36 5.76 7.02
C SER A 809 -4.55 6.18 5.81
N LEU A 810 -5.11 5.94 4.62
CA LEU A 810 -4.39 6.20 3.36
C LEU A 810 -4.21 7.71 3.14
N SER A 811 -5.16 8.52 3.58
CA SER A 811 -5.15 9.98 3.43
C SER A 811 -4.08 10.61 4.33
N ARG A 812 -3.98 10.18 5.61
CA ARG A 812 -2.95 10.64 6.54
C ARG A 812 -1.55 10.20 6.09
N GLN A 813 -1.40 8.96 5.62
CA GLN A 813 -0.13 8.46 5.07
C GLN A 813 0.33 9.28 3.85
N ARG A 814 -0.59 9.60 2.91
CA ARG A 814 -0.27 10.46 1.76
C ARG A 814 0.12 11.87 2.20
N ASN A 815 -0.65 12.47 3.11
CA ASN A 815 -0.36 13.82 3.62
C ASN A 815 1.00 13.91 4.35
N ALA A 816 1.37 12.87 5.12
CA ALA A 816 2.67 12.78 5.77
C ALA A 816 3.82 12.78 4.74
N LEU A 817 3.71 11.99 3.66
CA LEU A 817 4.70 11.97 2.58
C LEU A 817 4.76 13.31 1.82
N GLU A 818 3.61 13.90 1.46
CA GLU A 818 3.59 15.20 0.78
C GLU A 818 4.18 16.33 1.65
N THR A 819 3.87 16.33 2.95
CA THR A 819 4.42 17.31 3.91
C THR A 819 5.92 17.11 4.11
N PHE A 820 6.40 15.87 4.18
CA PHE A 820 7.83 15.57 4.27
C PHE A 820 8.61 16.01 3.02
N LEU A 821 8.06 15.77 1.82
CA LEU A 821 8.65 16.24 0.56
C LEU A 821 8.67 17.77 0.46
N LYS A 822 7.65 18.45 1.00
CA LYS A 822 7.59 19.92 1.13
C LYS A 822 8.62 20.45 2.13
N ALA A 823 8.75 19.83 3.30
CA ALA A 823 9.76 20.18 4.31
C ALA A 823 11.19 20.09 3.75
N CYS A 824 11.49 19.07 2.93
CA CYS A 824 12.78 18.90 2.26
C CYS A 824 13.11 19.98 1.21
N VAL A 825 12.16 20.86 0.84
CA VAL A 825 12.37 22.05 -0.01
C VAL A 825 11.97 23.35 0.69
N GLY A 826 11.73 23.32 2.02
CA GLY A 826 11.40 24.50 2.84
C GLY A 826 10.03 25.11 2.54
N LEU A 827 9.09 24.28 2.07
CA LEU A 827 7.67 24.62 1.97
C LEU A 827 6.92 24.04 3.18
N GLU A 828 5.92 24.77 3.66
CA GLU A 828 5.01 24.28 4.69
C GLU A 828 3.98 23.28 4.13
N GLY A 829 3.27 22.58 5.02
CA GLY A 829 2.12 21.75 4.63
C GLY A 829 1.01 22.60 4.02
N SER A 830 0.31 22.09 3.01
CA SER A 830 -0.81 22.82 2.39
C SER A 830 -2.00 22.84 3.36
N SER A 831 -2.37 24.03 3.84
CA SER A 831 -3.62 24.21 4.54
C SER A 831 -4.76 24.47 3.55
N ASP A 832 -5.83 23.68 3.63
CA ASP A 832 -7.08 23.91 2.89
C ASP A 832 -8.02 24.87 3.66
N LEU A 833 -7.40 25.76 4.46
CA LEU A 833 -8.05 26.89 5.11
C LEU A 833 -8.49 27.96 4.11
N LEU A 834 -7.80 28.08 2.96
CA LEU A 834 -8.11 29.02 1.87
C LEU A 834 -8.50 30.41 2.39
N LEU A 835 -7.71 30.96 3.33
CA LEU A 835 -8.05 32.19 4.05
C LEU A 835 -8.26 33.37 3.09
N GLU A 836 -7.55 33.37 1.96
CA GLU A 836 -7.63 34.33 0.85
C GLU A 836 -9.03 34.40 0.21
N SER A 837 -9.91 33.44 0.52
CA SER A 837 -11.32 33.36 0.11
C SER A 837 -12.33 33.41 1.26
N ARG A 838 -11.84 33.54 2.50
CA ARG A 838 -12.65 33.47 3.75
C ARG A 838 -12.44 34.67 4.67
N ILE A 839 -11.46 35.54 4.40
CA ILE A 839 -11.25 36.84 5.07
C ILE A 839 -11.38 38.00 4.06
N TRP A 840 -11.41 39.23 4.58
CA TRP A 840 -11.56 40.47 3.81
C TRP A 840 -10.24 40.98 3.21
#